data_AF-A0A933ZH65-F1
#
_entry.id   AF-A0A933ZH65-F1
#
_cell.length_a   1.000
_cell.length_b   1.000
_cell.length_c   1.000
_cell.angle_alpha   90.00
_cell.angle_beta   90.00
_cell.angle_gamma   90.00
#
_symmetry.space_group_name_H-M   'P 1'
#
loop_
_entity.id
_entity.type
_entity.pdbx_description
1 polymer ?
#
loop_
_entity_poly.entity_id
_entity_poly.type
_entity_poly.pdbx_seq_one_letter_code
_entity_poly.pdbx_strand_id
1 'polypeptide(L)'
;MKRWIAFLAASAAVTTSAAASADTFAPGTLVVPMDTTYQDQGMLRAFGLVYKLLSQNIPVRWVIRNGKAYQGVDFTTSAVDLQTNAAINNHGYRGGPWVIDQANAAKATPIIVAYQSANPMVKVHRTTAAFTGDVSRLLVAAPTIGMHADGNEDIAVSYLVAAGIPDSTGNYTWPNTSPDMLTPAEVAGPTTTSHKDGKLFDANGTPTYCQFMSMHWGVNNAIASPETVAEVRAFLGNPVHFFAECQAVNAFENLVPHGFFLTTTGFLIGAKPTTVDFLHADQPFGQIDGPFLTVGGSEPSYSIPPGGAYKNGEVVMITEHGTPVGIRDLWMTGYLDGVCPPDAEVCGSLGKVSYLGGHKYEVKTPISANPNSQGTRLFLNSLFEAPCATAGGQPSIGFQKTAPASTATNTVTFQLSYMNSGPAVALAATIDDPIPAGSTFVSATNGGTFSAGAVHWSLGNLGVGAGGTLSFTVTLPSYGDYLNTASLKYKVGVTPMVRASNTTHTQYAKDTDGDGVVDPLDICPLNYNPDQDLQTDPQSCGSCGTVCSFPHATPACTQGVCTVAWCAPGWSDCDGQKTNGCEYDSNGLLTDPNNCGSCGNKCVYPEATAVCNAGTCGLGTCNPGFSNCNGLPADGCEYANSGLQSDPANCGTCGHVCLSGFVCLAGACAVDTCPTGFSDCDGISANGCEYANAGFATDVNHCGSCTTVCATPHATPVCNAGSCGVGTCNAGYSDCNGVAVDGCEFDNAGFASDPNHCGGCSTVCAFQHADGACVSGACAISVCQQGFSNCNGVAADGCEYDDTGFATDVNHCGGCATPCAPVNGVGACVASVCTVASCATGFWNLDGDAANGCEYACTKASATDTTCNGIDDDCNGIKDDGYVPVTCGQGACQANAVCQGGVETCTPGAPAQEGPEGDPTCADNADNDCNGSADLADPACQSEGGLPDAALDGDLDAIGPDAEQDATQDTSAQDTSVPDVTQDQVVADVAKDNASDGPKQDAKPGDGAAGTGQDAAAHLDAQLQDGAAGSDQAPASSDDGGCACRTSQSDRGAWGGWAALLAFGTLLAARRSRRRSPHGAPSVLP
;
A
#
# COMPACT_ATOMS: atom_id res chain seq x y z
N MET A 1 7.36 26.55 36.72
CA MET A 1 8.15 26.19 35.51
C MET A 1 9.40 25.31 35.79
N LYS A 2 9.60 24.70 36.97
CA LYS A 2 10.70 23.73 37.23
C LYS A 2 10.23 22.37 37.81
N ARG A 3 8.98 21.99 37.55
CA ARG A 3 8.36 20.70 37.92
C ARG A 3 7.65 20.04 36.71
N TRP A 4 8.13 20.32 35.50
CA TRP A 4 7.48 19.97 34.22
C TRP A 4 8.45 19.27 33.24
N ILE A 5 9.50 18.62 33.76
CA ILE A 5 10.53 17.91 32.98
C ILE A 5 10.65 16.45 33.45
N ALA A 6 9.54 15.88 33.96
CA ALA A 6 9.47 14.53 34.51
C ALA A 6 8.25 13.73 33.98
N PHE A 7 7.75 14.12 32.79
CA PHE A 7 6.56 13.55 32.14
C PHE A 7 6.77 13.47 30.61
N LEU A 8 7.91 12.93 30.19
CA LEU A 8 8.26 12.63 28.79
C LEU A 8 9.05 11.31 28.71
N ALA A 9 8.40 10.21 29.08
CA ALA A 9 8.94 8.85 28.99
C ALA A 9 7.82 7.80 28.89
N ALA A 10 6.84 8.06 28.04
CA ALA A 10 5.84 7.08 27.60
C ALA A 10 5.90 6.97 26.08
N SER A 11 7.10 6.67 25.57
CA SER A 11 7.34 6.49 24.14
C SER A 11 6.52 5.33 23.62
N ALA A 12 5.75 5.55 22.55
CA ALA A 12 5.08 4.47 21.86
C ALA A 12 6.14 3.48 21.33
N ALA A 13 5.94 2.19 21.61
CA ALA A 13 6.71 1.15 20.93
C ALA A 13 6.31 1.18 19.46
N VAL A 14 7.20 1.69 18.60
CA VAL A 14 7.01 1.61 17.15
C VAL A 14 7.30 0.17 16.74
N THR A 15 6.25 -0.65 16.76
CA THR A 15 6.26 -1.93 16.06
C THR A 15 6.36 -1.62 14.57
N THR A 16 7.50 -1.93 13.96
CA THR A 16 7.54 -2.30 12.54
C THR A 16 6.57 -3.45 12.30
N SER A 17 6.12 -3.63 11.06
CA SER A 17 5.09 -4.61 10.69
C SER A 17 5.58 -6.05 10.88
N ALA A 18 5.43 -6.57 12.10
CA ALA A 18 5.22 -7.99 12.29
C ALA A 18 4.00 -8.39 11.45
N ALA A 19 4.17 -9.39 10.57
CA ALA A 19 3.06 -9.96 9.81
C ALA A 19 1.91 -10.29 10.78
N ALA A 20 0.69 -9.83 10.44
CA ALA A 20 -0.41 -9.68 11.38
C ALA A 20 -0.61 -10.95 12.23
N SER A 21 -0.23 -10.87 13.51
CA SER A 21 -0.24 -12.00 14.44
C SER A 21 -1.65 -12.59 14.50
N ALA A 22 -1.83 -13.79 13.95
CA ALA A 22 -3.13 -14.37 13.73
C ALA A 22 -3.90 -14.55 15.05
N ASP A 23 -4.99 -13.81 15.22
CA ASP A 23 -5.77 -13.81 16.45
C ASP A 23 -6.51 -15.15 16.59
N THR A 24 -6.60 -15.64 17.82
CA THR A 24 -7.29 -16.90 18.14
C THR A 24 -8.66 -16.61 18.74
N PHE A 25 -9.71 -16.98 18.00
CA PHE A 25 -11.09 -16.70 18.31
C PHE A 25 -11.78 -17.90 18.98
N ALA A 26 -12.43 -17.67 20.11
CA ALA A 26 -13.14 -18.69 20.86
C ALA A 26 -14.45 -19.16 20.19
N PRO A 27 -14.98 -20.36 20.52
CA PRO A 27 -16.33 -20.77 20.15
C PRO A 27 -17.37 -19.77 20.69
N GLY A 28 -18.40 -19.46 19.91
CA GLY A 28 -19.39 -18.45 20.22
C GLY A 28 -19.07 -17.05 19.68
N THR A 29 -17.90 -16.86 19.07
CA THR A 29 -17.58 -15.71 18.21
C THR A 29 -18.60 -15.59 17.08
N LEU A 30 -18.95 -14.37 16.66
CA LEU A 30 -19.87 -14.13 15.56
C LEU A 30 -19.11 -13.74 14.29
N VAL A 31 -19.55 -14.25 13.14
CA VAL A 31 -18.94 -14.00 11.82
C VAL A 31 -20.02 -13.51 10.86
N VAL A 32 -19.84 -12.34 10.27
CA VAL A 32 -20.60 -11.91 9.09
C VAL A 32 -19.81 -12.41 7.86
N PRO A 33 -20.27 -13.46 7.14
CA PRO A 33 -19.61 -13.90 5.93
C PRO A 33 -19.62 -12.79 4.87
N MET A 34 -18.57 -12.71 4.05
CA MET A 34 -18.47 -11.80 2.90
C MET A 34 -18.23 -12.56 1.58
N ASP A 35 -18.66 -13.83 1.57
CA ASP A 35 -18.59 -14.74 0.45
C ASP A 35 -19.94 -14.92 -0.27
N THR A 36 -19.87 -15.36 -1.52
CA THR A 36 -21.01 -15.72 -2.38
C THR A 36 -21.67 -17.05 -2.01
N THR A 37 -21.18 -17.75 -0.97
CA THR A 37 -21.77 -19.02 -0.51
C THR A 37 -22.89 -18.77 0.51
N TYR A 38 -22.73 -17.77 1.39
CA TYR A 38 -23.73 -17.42 2.41
C TYR A 38 -24.28 -16.00 2.31
N GLN A 39 -23.50 -15.04 1.81
CA GLN A 39 -23.88 -13.61 1.84
C GLN A 39 -24.32 -13.06 0.48
N ASP A 40 -24.40 -13.88 -0.57
CA ASP A 40 -24.62 -13.46 -1.96
C ASP A 40 -25.80 -12.47 -2.18
N GLN A 41 -26.94 -12.72 -1.51
CA GLN A 41 -28.11 -11.81 -1.55
C GLN A 41 -28.04 -10.67 -0.52
N GLY A 42 -27.26 -10.84 0.55
CA GLY A 42 -27.15 -9.92 1.68
C GLY A 42 -25.91 -9.03 1.67
N MET A 43 -25.08 -9.07 0.62
CA MET A 43 -23.70 -8.56 0.65
C MET A 43 -23.62 -7.06 0.89
N LEU A 44 -24.38 -6.25 0.15
CA LEU A 44 -24.42 -4.80 0.36
C LEU A 44 -24.95 -4.48 1.77
N ARG A 45 -26.00 -5.18 2.22
CA ARG A 45 -26.62 -5.03 3.55
C ARG A 45 -25.76 -5.54 4.71
N ALA A 46 -24.67 -6.27 4.44
CA ALA A 46 -23.67 -6.63 5.45
C ALA A 46 -22.97 -5.37 5.98
N PHE A 47 -22.60 -4.45 5.09
CA PHE A 47 -21.95 -3.19 5.45
C PHE A 47 -22.84 -2.30 6.32
N GLY A 48 -24.16 -2.25 6.07
CA GLY A 48 -25.11 -1.58 6.95
C GLY A 48 -25.24 -2.22 8.34
N LEU A 49 -25.06 -3.55 8.45
CA LEU A 49 -24.97 -4.22 9.75
C LEU A 49 -23.67 -3.85 10.49
N VAL A 50 -22.53 -3.85 9.80
CA VAL A 50 -21.23 -3.46 10.38
C VAL A 50 -21.26 -2.00 10.84
N TYR A 51 -21.78 -1.07 10.03
CA TYR A 51 -22.03 0.32 10.41
C TYR A 51 -22.91 0.43 11.67
N LYS A 52 -23.98 -0.36 11.75
CA LYS A 52 -24.88 -0.37 12.91
C LYS A 52 -24.24 -0.94 14.17
N LEU A 53 -23.34 -1.93 14.06
CA LEU A 53 -22.59 -2.45 15.21
C LEU A 53 -21.57 -1.42 15.71
N LEU A 54 -20.77 -0.85 14.80
CA LEU A 54 -19.75 0.13 15.13
C LEU A 54 -20.35 1.40 15.75
N SER A 55 -21.45 1.93 15.20
CA SER A 55 -22.17 3.08 15.77
C SER A 55 -22.82 2.83 17.14
N GLN A 56 -22.84 1.58 17.63
CA GLN A 56 -23.26 1.20 18.98
C GLN A 56 -22.06 0.83 19.88
N ASN A 57 -20.84 1.19 19.47
CA ASN A 57 -19.59 0.91 20.18
C ASN A 57 -19.38 -0.61 20.40
N ILE A 58 -19.53 -1.36 19.31
CA ILE A 58 -19.21 -2.79 19.23
C ILE A 58 -18.09 -2.95 18.19
N PRO A 59 -16.84 -3.19 18.63
CA PRO A 59 -15.71 -3.38 17.72
C PRO A 59 -15.88 -4.58 16.80
N VAL A 60 -15.31 -4.48 15.59
CA VAL A 60 -15.38 -5.50 14.54
C VAL A 60 -13.97 -5.74 13.99
N ARG A 61 -13.54 -7.00 13.94
CA ARG A 61 -12.27 -7.41 13.32
C ARG A 61 -12.52 -7.68 11.84
N TRP A 62 -11.75 -7.06 10.95
CA TRP A 62 -11.69 -7.45 9.54
C TRP A 62 -10.64 -8.54 9.40
N VAL A 63 -11.07 -9.78 9.18
CA VAL A 63 -10.18 -10.94 9.14
C VAL A 63 -9.90 -11.29 7.69
N ILE A 64 -8.65 -11.13 7.27
CA ILE A 64 -8.20 -11.31 5.88
C ILE A 64 -6.84 -11.98 5.92
N ARG A 65 -6.70 -13.16 5.29
CA ARG A 65 -5.43 -13.90 5.33
C ARG A 65 -4.36 -13.23 4.47
N ASN A 66 -3.19 -13.01 5.07
CA ASN A 66 -2.01 -12.43 4.42
C ASN A 66 -1.53 -13.32 3.25
N GLY A 67 -1.10 -12.71 2.14
CA GLY A 67 -0.57 -13.40 0.96
C GLY A 67 -1.57 -14.32 0.24
N LYS A 68 -2.89 -14.15 0.45
CA LYS A 68 -3.89 -14.93 -0.27
C LYS A 68 -4.07 -14.44 -1.70
N ALA A 69 -4.27 -15.37 -2.63
CA ALA A 69 -4.73 -15.06 -3.98
C ALA A 69 -6.19 -14.58 -3.98
N TYR A 70 -6.61 -13.96 -5.09
CA TYR A 70 -8.01 -13.61 -5.36
C TYR A 70 -8.96 -14.82 -5.20
N GLN A 71 -10.11 -14.60 -4.55
CA GLN A 71 -11.03 -15.64 -4.06
C GLN A 71 -10.39 -16.68 -3.12
N GLY A 72 -9.26 -16.36 -2.49
CA GLY A 72 -8.64 -17.18 -1.44
C GLY A 72 -9.46 -17.22 -0.15
N VAL A 73 -9.41 -18.37 0.53
CA VAL A 73 -9.95 -18.55 1.89
C VAL A 73 -9.18 -17.68 2.89
N ASP A 74 -9.91 -17.05 3.80
CA ASP A 74 -9.41 -16.24 4.91
C ASP A 74 -9.18 -17.11 6.15
N PHE A 75 -10.22 -17.80 6.61
CA PHE A 75 -10.12 -18.82 7.64
C PHE A 75 -11.16 -19.92 7.45
N THR A 76 -10.93 -21.05 8.11
CA THR A 76 -11.87 -22.18 8.10
C THR A 76 -12.36 -22.48 9.51
N THR A 77 -13.68 -22.59 9.70
CA THR A 77 -14.24 -23.00 11.01
C THR A 77 -15.64 -23.61 10.88
N SER A 78 -16.06 -24.33 11.92
CA SER A 78 -17.44 -24.82 12.06
C SER A 78 -18.29 -23.82 12.85
N ALA A 79 -19.55 -23.68 12.46
CA ALA A 79 -20.48 -22.71 13.00
C ALA A 79 -21.94 -23.18 12.92
N VAL A 80 -22.86 -22.34 13.40
CA VAL A 80 -24.28 -22.38 13.04
C VAL A 80 -24.73 -21.02 12.53
N ASP A 81 -25.66 -20.97 11.57
CA ASP A 81 -26.31 -19.70 11.22
C ASP A 81 -27.13 -19.17 12.42
N LEU A 82 -26.99 -17.89 12.74
CA LEU A 82 -27.55 -17.30 13.96
C LEU A 82 -29.07 -17.16 13.91
N GLN A 83 -29.66 -17.04 12.71
CA GLN A 83 -31.09 -16.83 12.51
C GLN A 83 -31.88 -18.15 12.48
N THR A 84 -31.32 -19.19 11.86
CA THR A 84 -31.99 -20.48 11.61
C THR A 84 -31.45 -21.62 12.47
N ASN A 85 -30.28 -21.44 13.10
CA ASN A 85 -29.51 -22.48 13.80
C ASN A 85 -29.18 -23.70 12.90
N ALA A 86 -29.11 -23.51 11.58
CA ALA A 86 -28.60 -24.51 10.64
C ALA A 86 -27.09 -24.72 10.83
N ALA A 87 -26.63 -25.98 10.74
CA ALA A 87 -25.23 -26.34 10.93
C ALA A 87 -24.36 -26.00 9.71
N ILE A 88 -23.18 -25.42 9.97
CA ILE A 88 -22.19 -25.01 8.98
C ILE A 88 -20.89 -25.75 9.32
N ASN A 89 -20.63 -26.84 8.61
CA ASN A 89 -19.53 -27.75 8.91
C ASN A 89 -18.26 -27.30 8.19
N ASN A 90 -17.25 -26.86 8.94
CA ASN A 90 -15.90 -26.56 8.45
C ASN A 90 -15.85 -25.70 7.17
N HIS A 91 -16.58 -24.58 7.15
CA HIS A 91 -16.64 -23.68 6.00
C HIS A 91 -15.38 -22.81 5.90
N GLY A 92 -14.82 -22.72 4.69
CA GLY A 92 -13.74 -21.79 4.34
C GLY A 92 -14.33 -20.44 3.92
N TYR A 93 -14.33 -19.49 4.85
CA TYR A 93 -14.84 -18.12 4.63
C TYR A 93 -13.91 -17.37 3.66
N ARG A 94 -14.49 -16.51 2.81
CA ARG A 94 -13.78 -15.74 1.78
C ARG A 94 -14.22 -14.28 1.77
N GLY A 95 -13.44 -13.46 1.05
CA GLY A 95 -13.77 -12.07 0.76
C GLY A 95 -13.69 -11.14 1.97
N GLY A 96 -12.85 -11.45 2.96
CA GLY A 96 -12.65 -10.61 4.13
C GLY A 96 -13.87 -10.59 5.07
N PRO A 97 -14.24 -11.73 5.66
CA PRO A 97 -15.32 -11.81 6.64
C PRO A 97 -15.10 -10.88 7.85
N TRP A 98 -16.21 -10.38 8.38
CA TRP A 98 -16.21 -9.53 9.58
C TRP A 98 -16.44 -10.38 10.82
N VAL A 99 -15.60 -10.22 11.85
CA VAL A 99 -15.63 -11.04 13.06
C VAL A 99 -15.88 -10.18 14.29
N ILE A 100 -16.90 -10.54 15.07
CA ILE A 100 -17.21 -9.92 16.37
C ILE A 100 -16.86 -10.93 17.46
N ASP A 101 -15.85 -10.57 18.25
CA ASP A 101 -15.31 -11.35 19.35
C ASP A 101 -16.40 -11.89 20.29
N GLN A 102 -16.21 -13.13 20.78
CA GLN A 102 -17.08 -13.79 21.76
C GLN A 102 -17.43 -12.89 22.96
N ALA A 103 -16.49 -12.09 23.45
CA ALA A 103 -16.69 -11.15 24.57
C ALA A 103 -17.69 -10.02 24.25
N ASN A 104 -17.88 -9.69 22.97
CA ASN A 104 -18.86 -8.72 22.49
C ASN A 104 -20.12 -9.36 21.88
N ALA A 105 -20.11 -10.67 21.58
CA ALA A 105 -21.24 -11.39 20.98
C ALA A 105 -22.57 -11.21 21.74
N ALA A 106 -22.52 -11.13 23.08
CA ALA A 106 -23.70 -10.89 23.92
C ALA A 106 -24.32 -9.49 23.72
N LYS A 107 -23.51 -8.46 23.43
CA LYS A 107 -23.98 -7.10 23.09
C LYS A 107 -24.47 -7.03 21.65
N ALA A 108 -23.80 -7.73 20.74
CA ALA A 108 -24.07 -7.70 19.31
C ALA A 108 -25.33 -8.48 18.91
N THR A 109 -25.58 -9.64 19.54
CA THR A 109 -26.67 -10.56 19.15
C THR A 109 -28.05 -9.87 19.08
N PRO A 110 -28.50 -9.05 20.05
CA PRO A 110 -29.79 -8.37 19.96
C PRO A 110 -29.88 -7.40 18.76
N ILE A 111 -28.80 -6.69 18.45
CA ILE A 111 -28.72 -5.74 17.33
C ILE A 111 -28.75 -6.49 16.00
N ILE A 112 -28.00 -7.60 15.91
CA ILE A 112 -27.93 -8.48 14.73
C ILE A 112 -29.29 -9.12 14.45
N VAL A 113 -29.92 -9.75 15.45
CA VAL A 113 -31.23 -10.42 15.27
C VAL A 113 -32.31 -9.42 14.86
N ALA A 114 -32.31 -8.21 15.44
CA ALA A 114 -33.20 -7.14 15.00
C ALA A 114 -32.92 -6.66 13.56
N TYR A 115 -31.65 -6.62 13.14
CA TYR A 115 -31.28 -6.24 11.77
C TYR A 115 -31.64 -7.34 10.75
N GLN A 116 -31.38 -8.61 11.05
CA GLN A 116 -31.75 -9.77 10.22
C GLN A 116 -33.27 -9.94 10.12
N SER A 117 -34.02 -9.54 11.14
CA SER A 117 -35.49 -9.53 11.09
C SER A 117 -36.05 -8.52 10.08
N ALA A 118 -35.33 -7.43 9.82
CA ALA A 118 -35.65 -6.45 8.78
C ALA A 118 -34.98 -6.74 7.42
N ASN A 119 -33.85 -7.46 7.42
CA ASN A 119 -33.02 -7.75 6.24
C ASN A 119 -32.69 -9.26 6.19
N PRO A 120 -33.66 -10.15 5.93
CA PRO A 120 -33.50 -11.61 6.10
C PRO A 120 -32.49 -12.26 5.14
N MET A 121 -32.04 -11.57 4.09
CA MET A 121 -30.94 -11.99 3.25
C MET A 121 -29.56 -11.92 3.94
N VAL A 122 -29.40 -11.11 4.99
CA VAL A 122 -28.13 -10.96 5.72
C VAL A 122 -27.90 -12.14 6.64
N LYS A 123 -26.79 -12.86 6.46
CA LYS A 123 -26.37 -13.96 7.33
C LYS A 123 -25.32 -13.50 8.31
N VAL A 124 -25.33 -14.17 9.46
CA VAL A 124 -24.33 -14.06 10.52
C VAL A 124 -24.27 -15.44 11.15
N HIS A 125 -23.07 -15.98 11.29
CA HIS A 125 -22.86 -17.29 11.87
C HIS A 125 -22.26 -17.15 13.28
N ARG A 126 -22.53 -18.11 14.16
CA ARG A 126 -21.90 -18.22 15.48
C ARG A 126 -21.02 -19.46 15.48
N THR A 127 -19.72 -19.30 15.74
CA THR A 127 -18.78 -20.43 15.69
C THR A 127 -19.08 -21.48 16.75
N THR A 128 -18.88 -22.74 16.40
CA THR A 128 -18.98 -23.90 17.31
C THR A 128 -17.60 -24.49 17.63
N ALA A 129 -16.58 -24.13 16.85
CA ALA A 129 -15.18 -24.42 17.12
C ALA A 129 -14.37 -23.13 17.34
N ALA A 130 -13.23 -23.25 18.00
CA ALA A 130 -12.21 -22.19 17.98
C ALA A 130 -11.56 -22.14 16.59
N PHE A 131 -11.03 -20.98 16.21
CA PHE A 131 -10.24 -20.82 14.98
C PHE A 131 -9.19 -19.73 15.14
N THR A 132 -8.26 -19.68 14.21
CA THR A 132 -7.21 -18.66 14.13
C THR A 132 -7.33 -17.96 12.79
N GLY A 133 -7.10 -16.64 12.75
CA GLY A 133 -7.17 -15.87 11.49
C GLY A 133 -6.54 -14.49 11.60
N ASP A 134 -5.89 -14.07 10.52
CA ASP A 134 -5.12 -12.83 10.45
C ASP A 134 -6.05 -11.61 10.47
N VAL A 135 -5.85 -10.70 11.41
CA VAL A 135 -6.65 -9.47 11.52
C VAL A 135 -5.94 -8.37 10.75
N SER A 136 -6.48 -8.01 9.59
CA SER A 136 -5.94 -6.91 8.78
C SER A 136 -6.32 -5.54 9.36
N ARG A 137 -7.52 -5.39 9.94
CA ARG A 137 -7.98 -4.16 10.62
C ARG A 137 -8.83 -4.46 11.86
N LEU A 138 -8.66 -3.68 12.92
CA LEU A 138 -9.63 -3.58 14.01
C LEU A 138 -10.46 -2.30 13.83
N LEU A 139 -11.74 -2.45 13.53
CA LEU A 139 -12.70 -1.35 13.43
C LEU A 139 -13.34 -1.06 14.79
N VAL A 140 -13.46 0.21 15.13
CA VAL A 140 -13.97 0.67 16.43
C VAL A 140 -14.97 1.83 16.33
N ALA A 141 -15.06 2.50 15.18
CA ALA A 141 -15.99 3.61 14.95
C ALA A 141 -16.69 3.51 13.59
N ALA A 142 -17.98 3.83 13.55
CA ALA A 142 -18.71 4.07 12.32
C ALA A 142 -18.42 5.48 11.79
N PRO A 143 -18.03 5.64 10.50
CA PRO A 143 -17.61 6.93 9.95
C PRO A 143 -18.79 7.93 9.86
N THR A 144 -18.48 9.22 10.05
CA THR A 144 -19.26 10.31 9.46
C THR A 144 -18.91 10.41 7.98
N ILE A 145 -19.93 10.46 7.12
CA ILE A 145 -19.81 10.49 5.67
C ILE A 145 -20.33 11.84 5.18
N GLY A 146 -19.51 12.54 4.39
CA GLY A 146 -19.89 13.74 3.64
C GLY A 146 -19.78 13.47 2.14
N MET A 147 -20.59 14.15 1.34
CA MET A 147 -20.71 13.89 -0.09
C MET A 147 -20.72 15.20 -0.87
N HIS A 148 -19.97 15.26 -1.96
CA HIS A 148 -19.94 16.40 -2.85
C HIS A 148 -21.22 16.41 -3.70
N ALA A 149 -22.02 17.46 -3.59
CA ALA A 149 -23.18 17.70 -4.45
C ALA A 149 -22.72 18.20 -5.83
N ASP A 150 -22.09 17.31 -6.60
CA ASP A 150 -21.48 17.58 -7.90
C ASP A 150 -22.44 17.36 -9.11
N GLY A 151 -23.70 16.99 -8.84
CA GLY A 151 -24.76 16.78 -9.82
C GLY A 151 -24.97 15.32 -10.20
N ASN A 152 -24.11 14.42 -9.73
CA ASN A 152 -24.27 12.96 -9.87
C ASN A 152 -24.08 12.22 -8.53
N GLU A 153 -24.32 12.91 -7.41
CA GLU A 153 -24.31 12.35 -6.06
C GLU A 153 -25.25 11.12 -5.91
N ASP A 154 -26.25 10.99 -6.79
CA ASP A 154 -27.18 9.85 -6.87
C ASP A 154 -26.48 8.48 -7.01
N ILE A 155 -25.27 8.46 -7.59
CA ILE A 155 -24.41 7.27 -7.72
C ILE A 155 -24.02 6.77 -6.32
N ALA A 156 -23.34 7.63 -5.55
CA ALA A 156 -22.89 7.36 -4.18
C ALA A 156 -24.07 7.08 -3.24
N VAL A 157 -25.14 7.86 -3.36
CA VAL A 157 -26.41 7.64 -2.66
C VAL A 157 -26.94 6.24 -2.94
N SER A 158 -26.97 5.78 -4.20
CA SER A 158 -27.48 4.45 -4.51
C SER A 158 -26.70 3.34 -3.79
N TYR A 159 -25.38 3.48 -3.68
CA TYR A 159 -24.51 2.54 -2.96
C TYR A 159 -24.81 2.52 -1.45
N LEU A 160 -24.92 3.70 -0.81
CA LEU A 160 -25.20 3.83 0.63
C LEU A 160 -26.63 3.38 0.99
N VAL A 161 -27.61 3.73 0.17
CA VAL A 161 -29.01 3.30 0.28
C VAL A 161 -29.11 1.78 0.10
N ALA A 162 -28.38 1.18 -0.84
CA ALA A 162 -28.34 -0.27 -1.03
C ALA A 162 -27.68 -0.98 0.16
N ALA A 163 -26.63 -0.41 0.75
CA ALA A 163 -26.03 -0.90 1.98
C ALA A 163 -26.92 -0.72 3.22
N GLY A 164 -27.82 0.26 3.20
CA GLY A 164 -28.63 0.64 4.36
C GLY A 164 -27.83 1.43 5.40
N ILE A 165 -26.92 2.28 4.94
CA ILE A 165 -26.19 3.28 5.76
C ILE A 165 -26.96 4.61 5.66
N PRO A 166 -27.43 5.20 6.76
CA PRO A 166 -28.15 6.49 6.75
C PRO A 166 -27.18 7.68 6.75
N ASP A 167 -27.73 8.87 6.47
CA ASP A 167 -27.06 10.14 6.76
C ASP A 167 -27.00 10.45 8.28
N SER A 168 -26.31 11.52 8.65
CA SER A 168 -26.13 11.98 10.04
C SER A 168 -27.42 12.37 10.75
N THR A 169 -28.53 12.56 10.03
CA THR A 169 -29.88 12.75 10.59
C THR A 169 -30.61 11.43 10.89
N GLY A 170 -30.04 10.30 10.44
CA GLY A 170 -30.66 8.97 10.49
C GLY A 170 -31.56 8.66 9.29
N ASN A 171 -31.47 9.44 8.20
CA ASN A 171 -32.28 9.23 7.01
C ASN A 171 -31.61 8.26 6.04
N TYR A 172 -32.30 7.15 5.74
CA TYR A 172 -31.84 6.10 4.84
C TYR A 172 -32.08 6.39 3.34
N THR A 173 -32.58 7.59 2.98
CA THR A 173 -32.82 7.96 1.58
C THR A 173 -31.84 9.01 1.03
N TRP A 174 -30.91 9.53 1.85
CA TRP A 174 -29.91 10.56 1.47
C TRP A 174 -30.44 11.66 0.53
N PRO A 175 -31.42 12.47 0.96
CA PRO A 175 -31.96 13.55 0.13
C PRO A 175 -30.91 14.64 -0.10
N ASN A 176 -30.99 15.38 -1.21
CA ASN A 176 -30.17 16.57 -1.48
C ASN A 176 -30.31 17.71 -0.44
N THR A 177 -31.22 17.59 0.53
CA THR A 177 -31.37 18.48 1.69
C THR A 177 -30.71 17.93 2.96
N SER A 178 -29.94 16.85 2.86
CA SER A 178 -29.16 16.29 3.97
C SER A 178 -28.01 17.25 4.33
N PRO A 179 -27.70 17.46 5.62
CA PRO A 179 -26.56 18.30 6.03
C PRO A 179 -25.20 17.75 5.59
N ASP A 180 -25.15 16.47 5.20
CA ASP A 180 -23.95 15.77 4.74
C ASP A 180 -23.69 15.97 3.23
N MET A 181 -24.64 16.58 2.50
CA MET A 181 -24.51 16.96 1.09
C MET A 181 -23.89 18.35 0.96
N LEU A 182 -22.60 18.42 0.68
CA LEU A 182 -21.82 19.66 0.61
C LEU A 182 -21.79 20.21 -0.82
N THR A 183 -22.22 21.45 -1.01
CA THR A 183 -22.05 22.14 -2.31
C THR A 183 -20.57 22.48 -2.57
N PRO A 184 -20.12 22.66 -3.83
CA PRO A 184 -18.73 23.04 -4.11
C PRO A 184 -18.27 24.32 -3.39
N ALA A 185 -19.15 25.32 -3.25
CA ALA A 185 -18.87 26.55 -2.51
C ALA A 185 -18.81 26.35 -0.97
N GLU A 186 -19.41 25.29 -0.46
CA GLU A 186 -19.29 24.88 0.94
C GLU A 186 -18.03 24.05 1.19
N VAL A 187 -17.59 23.24 0.24
CA VAL A 187 -16.30 22.53 0.31
C VAL A 187 -15.14 23.52 0.20
N ALA A 188 -15.20 24.47 -0.73
CA ALA A 188 -14.15 25.47 -0.96
C ALA A 188 -14.06 26.60 0.09
N GLY A 189 -15.06 26.77 0.95
CA GLY A 189 -15.05 27.79 2.00
C GLY A 189 -15.12 29.26 1.53
N PRO A 190 -15.13 30.21 2.48
CA PRO A 190 -15.13 31.65 2.20
C PRO A 190 -13.81 32.26 1.72
N THR A 191 -12.63 31.61 1.83
CA THR A 191 -11.36 32.20 1.36
C THR A 191 -10.49 31.27 0.53
N THR A 192 -9.60 31.85 -0.29
CA THR A 192 -8.57 31.11 -1.06
C THR A 192 -7.18 31.20 -0.42
N THR A 193 -7.14 31.42 0.90
CA THR A 193 -5.91 31.64 1.68
C THR A 193 -5.78 30.72 2.89
N SER A 194 -6.87 30.02 3.23
CA SER A 194 -6.96 29.11 4.36
C SER A 194 -7.74 27.90 3.88
N HIS A 195 -7.01 26.89 3.37
CA HIS A 195 -7.52 25.60 2.91
C HIS A 195 -8.09 24.72 4.06
N LYS A 196 -8.72 25.35 5.05
CA LYS A 196 -9.38 24.78 6.24
C LYS A 196 -10.56 25.65 6.72
N ASP A 197 -11.16 26.47 5.85
CA ASP A 197 -12.35 27.29 6.16
C ASP A 197 -13.66 26.80 5.49
N GLY A 198 -13.57 25.77 4.64
CA GLY A 198 -14.69 24.98 4.13
C GLY A 198 -15.34 24.01 5.15
N LYS A 199 -16.50 23.47 4.77
CA LYS A 199 -17.36 22.58 5.59
C LYS A 199 -16.74 21.22 5.93
N LEU A 200 -15.64 20.84 5.28
CA LEU A 200 -14.82 19.70 5.67
C LEU A 200 -14.18 19.89 7.06
N PHE A 201 -14.17 21.12 7.57
CA PHE A 201 -13.63 21.50 8.87
C PHE A 201 -14.64 22.21 9.77
N ASP A 202 -14.35 22.21 11.07
CA ASP A 202 -14.98 23.09 12.05
C ASP A 202 -14.21 24.43 12.18
N ALA A 203 -14.71 25.34 13.02
CA ALA A 203 -14.10 26.66 13.25
C ALA A 203 -12.69 26.63 13.89
N ASN A 204 -12.14 25.46 14.20
CA ASN A 204 -10.78 25.24 14.69
C ASN A 204 -9.86 24.61 13.63
N GLY A 205 -10.31 24.46 12.37
CA GLY A 205 -9.57 23.78 11.31
C GLY A 205 -9.46 22.26 11.52
N THR A 206 -10.44 21.68 12.23
CA THR A 206 -10.51 20.24 12.58
C THR A 206 -11.55 19.50 11.72
N PRO A 207 -11.24 18.33 11.14
CA PRO A 207 -12.17 17.60 10.28
C PRO A 207 -13.53 17.28 10.92
N THR A 208 -14.60 17.53 10.16
CA THR A 208 -16.00 17.20 10.53
C THR A 208 -16.42 15.80 10.05
N TYR A 209 -15.91 15.38 8.90
CA TYR A 209 -16.19 14.09 8.28
C TYR A 209 -15.00 13.12 8.41
N CYS A 210 -15.31 11.82 8.45
CA CYS A 210 -14.33 10.74 8.41
C CYS A 210 -14.13 10.22 6.97
N GLN A 211 -15.18 10.34 6.15
CA GLN A 211 -15.26 9.95 4.75
C GLN A 211 -15.78 11.15 3.96
N PHE A 212 -15.10 11.54 2.88
CA PHE A 212 -15.61 12.47 1.87
C PHE A 212 -15.56 11.84 0.48
N MET A 213 -16.52 12.16 -0.40
CA MET A 213 -16.59 11.54 -1.72
C MET A 213 -17.18 12.46 -2.80
N SER A 214 -16.69 12.34 -4.03
CA SER A 214 -17.17 13.04 -5.22
C SER A 214 -17.18 12.08 -6.41
N MET A 215 -18.23 12.09 -7.24
CA MET A 215 -18.44 11.08 -8.28
C MET A 215 -18.35 11.63 -9.71
N HIS A 216 -18.49 12.94 -9.89
CA HIS A 216 -18.53 13.53 -11.24
C HIS A 216 -18.13 15.02 -11.33
N TRP A 217 -17.57 15.60 -10.27
CA TRP A 217 -17.05 16.96 -10.32
C TRP A 217 -15.96 17.08 -11.39
N GLY A 218 -16.19 17.92 -12.41
CA GLY A 218 -15.40 17.91 -13.65
C GLY A 218 -14.11 18.75 -13.60
N VAL A 219 -13.16 18.44 -14.47
CA VAL A 219 -11.87 19.15 -14.59
C VAL A 219 -12.05 20.66 -14.79
N ASN A 220 -13.05 21.08 -15.58
CA ASN A 220 -13.38 22.50 -15.76
C ASN A 220 -13.89 23.16 -14.46
N ASN A 221 -14.59 22.41 -13.61
CA ASN A 221 -15.02 22.89 -12.30
C ASN A 221 -13.83 23.02 -11.33
N ALA A 222 -12.87 22.10 -11.40
CA ALA A 222 -11.61 22.17 -10.65
C ALA A 222 -10.73 23.36 -11.06
N ILE A 223 -10.61 23.63 -12.36
CA ILE A 223 -9.89 24.81 -12.87
C ILE A 223 -10.61 26.12 -12.47
N ALA A 224 -11.95 26.12 -12.39
CA ALA A 224 -12.73 27.28 -11.96
C ALA A 224 -12.80 27.46 -10.42
N SER A 225 -12.59 26.39 -9.64
CA SER A 225 -12.61 26.40 -8.17
C SER A 225 -11.49 25.51 -7.61
N PRO A 226 -10.21 25.92 -7.79
CA PRO A 226 -9.05 25.11 -7.36
C PRO A 226 -8.99 24.93 -5.84
N GLU A 227 -9.60 25.85 -5.10
CA GLU A 227 -9.73 25.80 -3.64
C GLU A 227 -10.44 24.54 -3.14
N THR A 228 -11.41 24.02 -3.92
CA THR A 228 -12.10 22.75 -3.59
C THR A 228 -11.11 21.57 -3.49
N VAL A 229 -10.07 21.55 -4.35
CA VAL A 229 -9.00 20.53 -4.27
C VAL A 229 -8.02 20.84 -3.14
N ALA A 230 -7.74 22.12 -2.88
CA ALA A 230 -6.86 22.54 -1.80
C ALA A 230 -7.41 22.14 -0.41
N GLU A 231 -8.71 22.38 -0.18
CA GLU A 231 -9.48 21.95 1.00
C GLU A 231 -9.49 20.43 1.15
N VAL A 232 -9.77 19.67 0.08
CA VAL A 232 -9.73 18.20 0.12
C VAL A 232 -8.31 17.68 0.40
N ARG A 233 -7.26 18.30 -0.16
CA ARG A 233 -5.86 17.94 0.16
C ARG A 233 -5.53 18.20 1.63
N ALA A 234 -5.95 19.35 2.16
CA ALA A 234 -5.73 19.70 3.55
C ALA A 234 -6.55 18.84 4.52
N PHE A 235 -7.72 18.36 4.10
CA PHE A 235 -8.56 17.38 4.80
C PHE A 235 -7.84 16.03 4.87
N LEU A 236 -7.22 15.59 3.77
CA LEU A 236 -6.35 14.41 3.72
C LEU A 236 -5.02 14.53 4.51
N GLY A 237 -4.69 15.72 5.01
CA GLY A 237 -3.62 15.93 6.00
C GLY A 237 -3.98 15.50 7.43
N ASN A 238 -5.08 14.78 7.61
CA ASN A 238 -5.62 14.28 8.89
C ASN A 238 -6.12 12.83 8.67
N PRO A 239 -6.45 12.02 9.69
CA PRO A 239 -6.70 10.58 9.54
C PRO A 239 -8.11 10.24 8.99
N VAL A 240 -8.40 10.68 7.76
CA VAL A 240 -9.70 10.59 7.07
C VAL A 240 -9.58 9.85 5.73
N HIS A 241 -10.65 9.77 4.95
CA HIS A 241 -10.64 9.19 3.61
C HIS A 241 -11.31 10.09 2.56
N PHE A 242 -10.76 10.12 1.35
CA PHE A 242 -11.39 10.69 0.15
C PHE A 242 -11.57 9.62 -0.94
N PHE A 243 -12.81 9.46 -1.41
CA PHE A 243 -13.15 8.58 -2.53
C PHE A 243 -13.52 9.40 -3.78
N ALA A 244 -13.01 9.01 -4.95
CA ALA A 244 -13.52 9.52 -6.22
C ALA A 244 -13.77 8.43 -7.28
N GLU A 245 -14.82 8.63 -8.08
CA GLU A 245 -15.15 7.85 -9.28
C GLU A 245 -15.19 8.80 -10.51
N CYS A 246 -15.04 8.24 -11.71
CA CYS A 246 -15.18 8.92 -13.01
C CYS A 246 -14.44 10.28 -13.11
N GLN A 247 -15.16 11.37 -13.41
CA GLN A 247 -14.58 12.70 -13.65
C GLN A 247 -13.90 13.29 -12.42
N ALA A 248 -14.35 12.94 -11.20
CA ALA A 248 -13.76 13.46 -9.98
C ALA A 248 -12.31 12.98 -9.81
N VAL A 249 -11.96 11.75 -10.22
CA VAL A 249 -10.57 11.28 -10.18
C VAL A 249 -9.67 12.19 -11.03
N ASN A 250 -10.09 12.48 -12.27
CA ASN A 250 -9.38 13.37 -13.19
C ASN A 250 -9.30 14.81 -12.63
N ALA A 251 -10.40 15.33 -12.08
CA ALA A 251 -10.49 16.70 -11.57
C ALA A 251 -9.70 16.96 -10.29
N PHE A 252 -9.60 15.99 -9.38
CA PHE A 252 -8.82 16.10 -8.14
C PHE A 252 -7.35 15.71 -8.35
N GLU A 253 -7.04 14.66 -9.11
CA GLU A 253 -5.65 14.21 -9.31
C GLU A 253 -4.88 15.12 -10.28
N ASN A 254 -5.47 15.57 -11.39
CA ASN A 254 -4.73 16.29 -12.44
C ASN A 254 -4.64 17.81 -12.22
N LEU A 255 -5.21 18.37 -11.15
CA LEU A 255 -5.22 19.82 -10.94
C LEU A 255 -3.89 20.33 -10.37
N VAL A 256 -3.18 21.16 -11.14
CA VAL A 256 -2.03 21.92 -10.65
C VAL A 256 -2.50 23.20 -9.93
N PRO A 257 -1.98 23.56 -8.74
CA PRO A 257 -0.90 22.92 -7.98
C PRO A 257 -1.35 21.98 -6.85
N HIS A 258 -2.66 21.81 -6.62
CA HIS A 258 -3.17 21.18 -5.38
C HIS A 258 -3.39 19.67 -5.45
N GLY A 259 -3.50 19.08 -6.64
CA GLY A 259 -3.71 17.66 -6.90
C GLY A 259 -2.44 16.80 -6.79
N PHE A 260 -2.33 15.77 -7.63
CA PHE A 260 -1.29 14.74 -7.56
C PHE A 260 -1.25 14.10 -6.15
N PHE A 261 -2.36 13.51 -5.70
CA PHE A 261 -2.45 12.86 -4.40
C PHE A 261 -1.74 11.50 -4.37
N LEU A 262 -1.82 10.70 -5.44
CA LEU A 262 -1.24 9.35 -5.52
C LEU A 262 -0.15 9.21 -6.61
N THR A 263 -0.10 10.12 -7.58
CA THR A 263 0.84 10.11 -8.72
C THR A 263 1.85 11.24 -8.63
N THR A 264 2.90 11.21 -9.47
CA THR A 264 3.87 12.30 -9.63
C THR A 264 3.49 13.33 -10.69
N THR A 265 2.67 12.96 -11.67
CA THR A 265 2.34 13.78 -12.87
C THR A 265 0.87 13.73 -13.30
N GLY A 266 0.00 13.02 -12.56
CA GLY A 266 -1.40 12.81 -12.90
C GLY A 266 -1.68 11.51 -13.65
N PHE A 267 -2.87 11.43 -14.23
CA PHE A 267 -3.37 10.33 -15.06
C PHE A 267 -3.70 10.77 -16.49
N LEU A 268 -3.34 9.92 -17.45
CA LEU A 268 -4.02 9.84 -18.74
C LEU A 268 -5.29 8.99 -18.58
N ILE A 269 -6.35 9.34 -19.31
CA ILE A 269 -7.60 8.57 -19.28
C ILE A 269 -7.55 7.44 -20.29
N GLY A 270 -7.65 6.20 -19.80
CA GLY A 270 -7.61 4.97 -20.60
C GLY A 270 -8.99 4.43 -20.95
N ALA A 271 -9.11 3.72 -22.07
CA ALA A 271 -10.35 3.02 -22.45
C ALA A 271 -10.69 1.87 -21.49
N LYS A 272 -11.97 1.50 -21.36
CA LYS A 272 -12.43 0.47 -20.40
C LYS A 272 -11.70 -0.88 -20.56
N PRO A 273 -11.03 -1.42 -19.53
CA PRO A 273 -10.43 -2.75 -19.57
C PRO A 273 -11.48 -3.83 -19.85
N THR A 274 -11.12 -4.83 -20.65
CA THR A 274 -12.04 -5.94 -20.98
C THR A 274 -11.94 -7.11 -20.00
N THR A 275 -10.72 -7.37 -19.53
CA THR A 275 -10.35 -8.31 -18.47
C THR A 275 -9.37 -7.60 -17.53
N VAL A 276 -9.30 -8.03 -16.27
CA VAL A 276 -8.49 -7.37 -15.23
C VAL A 276 -7.74 -8.38 -14.37
N ASP A 277 -6.57 -7.98 -13.88
CA ASP A 277 -5.81 -8.71 -12.86
C ASP A 277 -6.02 -8.09 -11.48
N PHE A 278 -6.03 -8.95 -10.45
CA PHE A 278 -6.25 -8.58 -9.05
C PHE A 278 -4.94 -8.60 -8.27
N LEU A 279 -4.53 -7.43 -7.80
CA LEU A 279 -3.33 -7.21 -7.01
C LEU A 279 -3.71 -7.08 -5.52
N HIS A 280 -2.80 -7.42 -4.61
CA HIS A 280 -2.96 -7.25 -3.16
C HIS A 280 -4.32 -7.77 -2.62
N ALA A 281 -4.73 -8.97 -3.06
CA ALA A 281 -6.03 -9.56 -2.73
C ALA A 281 -6.20 -9.96 -1.24
N ASP A 282 -5.16 -9.76 -0.43
CA ASP A 282 -5.10 -9.85 1.02
C ASP A 282 -5.32 -8.50 1.75
N GLN A 283 -5.43 -7.39 1.02
CA GLN A 283 -5.70 -6.07 1.58
C GLN A 283 -7.20 -5.73 1.64
N PRO A 284 -7.68 -4.88 2.58
CA PRO A 284 -9.12 -4.68 2.79
C PRO A 284 -9.84 -4.01 1.61
N PHE A 285 -9.22 -3.01 0.96
CA PHE A 285 -9.72 -2.47 -0.31
C PHE A 285 -9.90 -3.52 -1.42
N GLY A 286 -9.10 -4.59 -1.44
CA GLY A 286 -9.15 -5.67 -2.44
C GLY A 286 -10.21 -6.75 -2.17
N GLN A 287 -11.00 -6.65 -1.10
CA GLN A 287 -11.88 -7.74 -0.67
C GLN A 287 -13.15 -7.93 -1.50
N ILE A 288 -13.07 -8.85 -2.47
CA ILE A 288 -14.18 -9.37 -3.28
C ILE A 288 -14.18 -10.91 -3.31
N ASP A 289 -15.36 -11.50 -3.58
CA ASP A 289 -15.58 -12.93 -3.82
C ASP A 289 -16.63 -13.09 -4.92
N GLY A 290 -16.45 -14.05 -5.83
CA GLY A 290 -17.25 -14.16 -7.07
C GLY A 290 -16.79 -13.21 -8.19
N PRO A 291 -17.40 -13.30 -9.39
CA PRO A 291 -16.95 -12.60 -10.59
C PRO A 291 -17.06 -11.07 -10.49
N PHE A 292 -16.22 -10.38 -11.27
CA PHE A 292 -16.13 -8.92 -11.39
C PHE A 292 -16.26 -8.51 -12.86
N LEU A 293 -16.88 -7.37 -13.16
CA LEU A 293 -16.87 -6.75 -14.49
C LEU A 293 -16.70 -5.23 -14.39
N THR A 294 -15.94 -4.66 -15.33
CA THR A 294 -15.74 -3.22 -15.50
C THR A 294 -16.97 -2.54 -16.09
N VAL A 295 -17.33 -1.36 -15.58
CA VAL A 295 -18.36 -0.49 -16.19
C VAL A 295 -17.73 0.59 -17.07
N GLY A 296 -18.52 1.17 -17.98
CA GLY A 296 -18.09 2.34 -18.76
C GLY A 296 -18.20 3.64 -17.98
N GLY A 297 -17.72 4.72 -18.58
CA GLY A 297 -17.73 6.09 -18.06
C GLY A 297 -17.01 7.03 -19.02
N SER A 298 -16.91 8.32 -18.70
CA SER A 298 -15.93 9.19 -19.38
C SER A 298 -14.50 8.89 -18.93
N GLU A 299 -14.32 8.34 -17.72
CA GLU A 299 -13.04 7.90 -17.17
C GLU A 299 -13.14 6.43 -16.70
N PRO A 300 -13.12 5.46 -17.62
CA PRO A 300 -13.31 4.05 -17.29
C PRO A 300 -12.02 3.32 -16.85
N SER A 301 -10.86 3.96 -16.96
CA SER A 301 -9.57 3.54 -16.39
C SER A 301 -8.54 4.67 -16.48
N TYR A 302 -7.39 4.49 -15.82
CA TYR A 302 -6.34 5.49 -15.72
C TYR A 302 -4.97 4.89 -16.06
N SER A 303 -4.14 5.63 -16.79
CA SER A 303 -2.74 5.27 -17.06
C SER A 303 -1.82 6.38 -16.58
N ILE A 304 -0.58 6.04 -16.24
CA ILE A 304 0.45 7.01 -15.86
C ILE A 304 1.05 7.65 -17.14
N PRO A 305 1.22 8.99 -17.22
CA PRO A 305 1.90 9.64 -18.33
C PRO A 305 3.37 9.21 -18.46
N PRO A 306 3.98 9.23 -19.66
CA PRO A 306 5.42 8.97 -19.83
C PRO A 306 6.28 9.86 -18.92
N GLY A 307 7.20 9.25 -18.16
CA GLY A 307 8.01 9.93 -17.14
C GLY A 307 7.30 10.18 -15.79
N GLY A 308 6.03 9.80 -15.68
CA GLY A 308 5.29 9.73 -14.41
C GLY A 308 5.52 8.43 -13.65
N ALA A 309 5.01 8.40 -12.42
CA ALA A 309 4.92 7.21 -11.57
C ALA A 309 3.78 7.36 -10.56
N TYR A 310 3.34 6.26 -9.96
CA TYR A 310 2.72 6.32 -8.64
C TYR A 310 3.77 6.70 -7.58
N LYS A 311 3.38 7.46 -6.56
CA LYS A 311 4.26 7.85 -5.44
C LYS A 311 4.60 6.68 -4.51
N ASN A 312 3.79 5.62 -4.55
CA ASN A 312 4.03 4.33 -3.91
C ASN A 312 3.54 3.24 -4.88
N GLY A 313 4.32 2.16 -5.08
CA GLY A 313 4.02 1.14 -6.09
C GLY A 313 2.84 0.22 -5.77
N GLU A 314 2.49 0.05 -4.49
CA GLU A 314 1.49 -0.93 -4.04
C GLU A 314 0.05 -0.39 -4.05
N VAL A 315 -0.16 0.85 -4.52
CA VAL A 315 -1.47 1.50 -4.48
C VAL A 315 -2.49 0.90 -5.43
N VAL A 316 -2.08 0.16 -6.46
CA VAL A 316 -2.99 -0.40 -7.46
C VAL A 316 -3.48 -1.78 -7.04
N MET A 317 -4.80 -1.93 -6.93
CA MET A 317 -5.50 -3.13 -6.49
C MET A 317 -6.11 -3.91 -7.68
N ILE A 318 -6.45 -3.21 -8.77
CA ILE A 318 -6.99 -3.80 -10.01
C ILE A 318 -6.39 -3.05 -11.22
N THR A 319 -5.81 -3.80 -12.15
CA THR A 319 -5.23 -3.30 -13.42
C THR A 319 -5.75 -4.10 -14.63
N GLU A 320 -5.49 -3.68 -15.87
CA GLU A 320 -5.87 -4.46 -17.06
C GLU A 320 -5.07 -5.78 -17.12
N HIS A 321 -5.72 -6.85 -17.58
CA HIS A 321 -5.10 -8.18 -17.58
C HIS A 321 -3.87 -8.24 -18.48
N GLY A 322 -2.74 -8.68 -17.93
CA GLY A 322 -1.48 -8.82 -18.65
C GLY A 322 -0.73 -7.51 -18.93
N THR A 323 -1.16 -6.36 -18.38
CA THR A 323 -0.41 -5.10 -18.45
C THR A 323 0.30 -4.80 -17.13
N PRO A 324 1.46 -4.10 -17.16
CA PRO A 324 2.10 -3.61 -15.94
C PRO A 324 1.24 -2.52 -15.27
N VAL A 325 1.40 -2.39 -13.95
CA VAL A 325 0.85 -1.28 -13.15
C VAL A 325 1.26 0.06 -13.77
N GLY A 326 0.31 0.97 -13.90
CA GLY A 326 0.45 2.23 -14.62
C GLY A 326 -0.21 2.23 -16.00
N ILE A 327 -0.81 1.12 -16.44
CA ILE A 327 -1.53 1.00 -17.71
C ILE A 327 -2.97 0.55 -17.45
N ARG A 328 -3.91 1.48 -17.67
CA ARG A 328 -5.37 1.23 -17.62
C ARG A 328 -5.83 0.60 -16.30
N ASP A 329 -5.22 1.08 -15.22
CA ASP A 329 -5.56 0.79 -13.84
C ASP A 329 -7.01 1.21 -13.52
N LEU A 330 -7.68 0.44 -12.68
CA LEU A 330 -9.11 0.55 -12.41
C LEU A 330 -9.43 0.86 -10.96
N TRP A 331 -8.69 0.31 -10.01
CA TRP A 331 -8.92 0.52 -8.57
C TRP A 331 -7.59 0.79 -7.91
N MET A 332 -7.41 2.02 -7.42
CA MET A 332 -6.17 2.48 -6.80
C MET A 332 -6.46 3.15 -5.46
N THR A 333 -5.58 2.96 -4.48
CA THR A 333 -5.82 3.39 -3.11
C THR A 333 -4.52 3.50 -2.31
N GLY A 334 -4.35 4.57 -1.53
CA GLY A 334 -3.12 4.80 -0.77
C GLY A 334 -3.21 5.99 0.17
N TYR A 335 -2.15 6.23 0.94
CA TYR A 335 -2.03 7.45 1.74
C TYR A 335 -1.69 8.66 0.87
N LEU A 336 -2.13 9.85 1.28
CA LEU A 336 -1.78 11.12 0.62
C LEU A 336 -0.26 11.22 0.40
N ASP A 337 0.13 11.67 -0.80
CA ASP A 337 1.51 11.80 -1.25
C ASP A 337 2.33 10.50 -1.24
N GLY A 338 1.69 9.33 -1.14
CA GLY A 338 2.36 8.02 -1.12
C GLY A 338 3.27 7.81 0.10
N VAL A 339 3.13 8.65 1.14
CA VAL A 339 4.05 8.74 2.29
C VAL A 339 4.21 7.41 3.06
N CYS A 340 3.24 6.50 2.92
CA CYS A 340 3.26 5.17 3.53
C CYS A 340 2.70 4.09 2.60
N PRO A 341 3.08 2.81 2.80
CA PRO A 341 2.40 1.66 2.20
C PRO A 341 0.89 1.71 2.46
N PRO A 342 0.04 1.23 1.53
CA PRO A 342 -1.42 1.28 1.68
C PRO A 342 -1.94 0.58 2.93
N ASP A 343 -1.20 -0.37 3.51
CA ASP A 343 -1.63 -1.19 4.63
C ASP A 343 -1.17 -0.72 6.02
N ALA A 344 -0.24 0.23 6.08
CA ALA A 344 0.52 0.57 7.27
C ALA A 344 -0.28 1.32 8.35
N GLU A 345 -0.81 0.61 9.35
CA GLU A 345 -1.60 1.19 10.45
C GLU A 345 -0.85 2.26 11.26
N VAL A 346 0.50 2.21 11.29
CA VAL A 346 1.37 3.25 11.90
C VAL A 346 1.10 4.64 11.30
N CYS A 347 0.64 4.72 10.06
CA CYS A 347 0.30 5.96 9.37
C CYS A 347 -1.14 6.43 9.59
N GLY A 348 -1.82 5.93 10.64
CA GLY A 348 -3.15 6.33 11.10
C GLY A 348 -3.30 7.79 11.56
N SER A 349 -2.38 8.69 11.19
CA SER A 349 -2.50 10.15 11.30
C SER A 349 -2.72 10.86 9.96
N LEU A 350 -2.44 10.19 8.83
CA LEU A 350 -2.59 10.71 7.47
C LEU A 350 -3.86 10.16 6.82
N GLY A 351 -4.39 10.90 5.83
CA GLY A 351 -5.58 10.53 5.10
C GLY A 351 -5.29 9.56 3.95
N LYS A 352 -6.28 8.73 3.63
CA LYS A 352 -6.26 7.83 2.47
C LYS A 352 -7.09 8.38 1.31
N VAL A 353 -6.65 8.10 0.10
CA VAL A 353 -7.34 8.41 -1.16
C VAL A 353 -7.65 7.09 -1.84
N SER A 354 -8.85 6.94 -2.43
CA SER A 354 -9.16 5.85 -3.34
C SER A 354 -9.85 6.33 -4.61
N TYR A 355 -9.46 5.76 -5.74
CA TYR A 355 -9.92 6.10 -7.08
C TYR A 355 -10.44 4.87 -7.81
N LEU A 356 -11.69 4.94 -8.27
CA LEU A 356 -12.37 3.87 -9.00
C LEU A 356 -12.70 4.32 -10.44
N GLY A 357 -12.18 3.59 -11.42
CA GLY A 357 -12.53 3.75 -12.83
C GLY A 357 -13.92 3.20 -13.12
N GLY A 358 -14.69 3.95 -13.90
CA GLY A 358 -16.10 3.65 -14.15
C GLY A 358 -16.97 4.90 -14.16
N HIS A 359 -18.21 4.76 -13.70
CA HIS A 359 -19.20 5.83 -13.60
C HIS A 359 -20.34 5.41 -12.67
N LYS A 360 -20.92 4.22 -12.91
CA LYS A 360 -22.04 3.72 -12.12
C LYS A 360 -22.07 2.19 -12.09
N TYR A 361 -21.52 1.63 -11.02
CA TYR A 361 -21.65 0.22 -10.69
C TYR A 361 -23.07 -0.12 -10.21
N GLU A 362 -23.44 -1.41 -10.22
CA GLU A 362 -24.83 -1.82 -10.03
C GLU A 362 -25.13 -2.25 -8.59
N VAL A 363 -26.28 -1.87 -8.03
CA VAL A 363 -26.70 -2.27 -6.67
C VAL A 363 -27.53 -3.55 -6.61
N LYS A 364 -27.46 -4.41 -7.64
CA LYS A 364 -28.24 -5.64 -7.75
C LYS A 364 -27.67 -6.76 -6.88
N THR A 365 -28.54 -7.70 -6.49
CA THR A 365 -28.15 -8.97 -5.84
C THR A 365 -29.00 -10.12 -6.40
N PRO A 366 -28.55 -11.39 -6.36
CA PRO A 366 -27.25 -11.87 -5.87
C PRO A 366 -26.04 -11.33 -6.64
N ILE A 367 -24.92 -11.09 -5.95
CA ILE A 367 -23.68 -10.55 -6.53
C ILE A 367 -23.08 -11.53 -7.54
N SER A 368 -23.14 -12.84 -7.27
CA SER A 368 -22.66 -13.90 -8.18
C SER A 368 -23.25 -13.83 -9.59
N ALA A 369 -24.50 -13.35 -9.72
CA ALA A 369 -25.20 -13.17 -10.98
C ALA A 369 -25.14 -11.74 -11.54
N ASN A 370 -24.53 -10.80 -10.81
CA ASN A 370 -24.42 -9.38 -11.19
C ASN A 370 -22.96 -8.90 -10.97
N PRO A 371 -22.00 -9.27 -11.84
CA PRO A 371 -20.57 -8.96 -11.61
C PRO A 371 -20.25 -7.46 -11.53
N ASN A 372 -21.08 -6.61 -12.15
CA ASN A 372 -21.03 -5.15 -12.03
C ASN A 372 -21.33 -4.64 -10.61
N SER A 373 -21.78 -5.49 -9.68
CA SER A 373 -22.08 -5.11 -8.29
C SER A 373 -20.88 -5.20 -7.36
N GLN A 374 -19.74 -5.72 -7.84
CA GLN A 374 -18.50 -5.71 -7.07
C GLN A 374 -17.89 -4.31 -6.96
N GLY A 375 -18.04 -3.41 -7.93
CA GLY A 375 -17.51 -2.03 -7.80
C GLY A 375 -18.19 -1.25 -6.67
N THR A 376 -19.50 -1.44 -6.50
CA THR A 376 -20.23 -0.97 -5.30
C THR A 376 -19.65 -1.58 -4.02
N ARG A 377 -19.21 -2.84 -4.03
CA ARG A 377 -18.51 -3.47 -2.90
C ARG A 377 -17.12 -2.86 -2.65
N LEU A 378 -16.36 -2.48 -3.67
CA LEU A 378 -15.08 -1.76 -3.50
C LEU A 378 -15.26 -0.39 -2.85
N PHE A 379 -16.27 0.38 -3.28
CA PHE A 379 -16.69 1.61 -2.61
C PHE A 379 -17.12 1.37 -1.15
N LEU A 380 -17.92 0.32 -0.88
CA LEU A 380 -18.33 0.00 0.49
C LEU A 380 -17.16 -0.49 1.36
N ASN A 381 -16.15 -1.16 0.78
CA ASN A 381 -14.91 -1.51 1.48
C ASN A 381 -14.16 -0.24 1.93
N SER A 382 -14.01 0.77 1.05
CA SER A 382 -13.24 1.98 1.38
C SER A 382 -13.86 2.79 2.53
N LEU A 383 -15.19 2.72 2.71
CA LEU A 383 -15.88 3.36 3.85
C LEU A 383 -15.29 2.94 5.20
N PHE A 384 -14.90 1.67 5.33
CA PHE A 384 -14.43 1.07 6.59
C PHE A 384 -12.90 1.02 6.72
N GLU A 385 -12.15 1.37 5.67
CA GLU A 385 -10.69 1.50 5.74
C GLU A 385 -10.19 2.95 5.92
N ALA A 386 -11.10 3.91 6.17
CA ALA A 386 -10.70 5.21 6.71
C ALA A 386 -9.98 5.03 8.05
N PRO A 387 -8.82 5.68 8.26
CA PRO A 387 -8.11 5.60 9.54
C PRO A 387 -8.97 5.96 10.76
N CYS A 388 -9.84 6.97 10.65
CA CYS A 388 -10.81 7.33 11.70
C CYS A 388 -11.91 6.28 12.02
N ALA A 389 -12.04 5.21 11.23
CA ALA A 389 -12.85 4.03 11.57
C ALA A 389 -12.04 2.91 12.25
N THR A 390 -10.72 2.85 12.01
CA THR A 390 -9.80 1.85 12.55
C THR A 390 -9.22 2.25 13.92
N ALA A 391 -8.67 1.28 14.65
CA ALA A 391 -8.07 1.50 15.96
C ALA A 391 -6.87 2.45 15.93
N GLY A 392 -5.98 2.34 14.93
CA GLY A 392 -4.82 3.23 14.79
C GLY A 392 -5.17 4.71 14.62
N GLY A 393 -6.31 5.06 14.00
CA GLY A 393 -6.72 6.44 13.75
C GLY A 393 -7.71 7.04 14.74
N GLN A 394 -7.70 6.62 16.02
CA GLN A 394 -8.60 7.16 17.05
C GLN A 394 -7.99 8.31 17.89
N PRO A 395 -8.81 9.18 18.50
CA PRO A 395 -8.36 10.02 19.62
C PRO A 395 -7.94 9.15 20.83
N SER A 396 -6.84 9.51 21.48
CA SER A 396 -6.33 8.81 22.67
C SER A 396 -6.50 9.72 23.88
N ILE A 397 -7.58 9.51 24.61
CA ILE A 397 -7.97 10.39 25.72
C ILE A 397 -7.29 9.97 27.03
N GLY A 398 -6.32 10.75 27.47
CA GLY A 398 -5.91 10.78 28.87
C GLY A 398 -7.00 11.47 29.71
N PHE A 399 -7.44 10.82 30.78
CA PHE A 399 -8.40 11.39 31.75
C PHE A 399 -8.10 10.86 33.15
N GLN A 400 -7.93 11.77 34.12
CA GLN A 400 -7.59 11.49 35.51
C GLN A 400 -8.32 12.45 36.47
N LYS A 401 -8.40 12.05 37.75
CA LYS A 401 -9.07 12.76 38.83
C LYS A 401 -8.25 12.71 40.12
N THR A 402 -8.15 13.82 40.84
CA THR A 402 -7.43 13.91 42.12
C THR A 402 -8.28 14.62 43.18
N ALA A 403 -7.99 14.29 44.44
CA ALA A 403 -8.61 14.85 45.65
C ALA A 403 -7.63 14.73 46.82
N PRO A 404 -7.83 15.44 47.93
CA PRO A 404 -7.15 15.15 49.19
C PRO A 404 -7.43 13.71 49.66
N ALA A 405 -6.44 13.02 50.23
CA ALA A 405 -6.64 11.70 50.83
C ALA A 405 -7.46 11.77 52.13
N SER A 406 -7.29 12.85 52.89
CA SER A 406 -8.09 13.19 54.07
C SER A 406 -8.38 14.70 54.14
N THR A 407 -9.33 15.10 54.99
CA THR A 407 -9.64 16.50 55.32
C THR A 407 -10.19 16.61 56.74
N ALA A 408 -9.77 17.65 57.48
CA ALA A 408 -10.38 18.06 58.75
C ALA A 408 -11.62 18.95 58.56
N THR A 409 -11.78 19.55 57.37
CA THR A 409 -12.92 20.41 57.02
C THR A 409 -13.97 19.65 56.23
N ASN A 410 -15.23 20.06 56.33
CA ASN A 410 -16.32 19.49 55.53
C ASN A 410 -16.26 19.85 54.03
N THR A 411 -15.24 20.58 53.56
CA THR A 411 -15.18 21.12 52.20
C THR A 411 -14.07 20.43 51.41
N VAL A 412 -14.42 19.78 50.29
CA VAL A 412 -13.49 19.06 49.43
C VAL A 412 -13.56 19.61 48.01
N THR A 413 -12.39 19.86 47.43
CA THR A 413 -12.25 20.19 46.01
C THR A 413 -11.68 19.00 45.26
N PHE A 414 -12.44 18.50 44.29
CA PHE A 414 -11.98 17.51 43.32
C PHE A 414 -11.39 18.25 42.11
N GLN A 415 -10.26 17.76 41.61
CA GLN A 415 -9.63 18.24 40.38
C GLN A 415 -9.68 17.14 39.31
N LEU A 416 -9.83 17.55 38.06
CA LEU A 416 -9.89 16.71 36.87
C LEU A 416 -8.83 17.19 35.87
N SER A 417 -8.16 16.27 35.20
CA SER A 417 -7.25 16.55 34.10
C SER A 417 -7.60 15.69 32.89
N TYR A 418 -7.62 16.30 31.70
CA TYR A 418 -7.88 15.61 30.44
C TYR A 418 -6.93 16.08 29.34
N MET A 419 -6.59 15.19 28.40
CA MET A 419 -5.79 15.50 27.22
C MET A 419 -6.07 14.49 26.11
N ASN A 420 -6.13 14.92 24.86
CA ASN A 420 -6.09 14.04 23.69
C ASN A 420 -4.66 13.94 23.17
N SER A 421 -4.08 12.75 23.18
CA SER A 421 -2.75 12.45 22.64
C SER A 421 -2.79 11.46 21.47
N GLY A 422 -3.94 11.28 20.83
CA GLY A 422 -4.10 10.44 19.63
C GLY A 422 -4.16 11.27 18.34
N PRO A 423 -4.02 10.61 17.17
CA PRO A 423 -4.00 11.28 15.86
C PRO A 423 -5.32 11.92 15.42
N ALA A 424 -6.46 11.46 15.93
CA ALA A 424 -7.77 12.00 15.58
C ALA A 424 -8.42 12.82 16.70
N VAL A 425 -9.57 13.42 16.40
CA VAL A 425 -10.31 14.32 17.29
C VAL A 425 -11.42 13.59 18.03
N ALA A 426 -11.57 13.88 19.32
CA ALA A 426 -12.75 13.50 20.09
C ALA A 426 -13.84 14.58 19.93
N LEU A 427 -14.86 14.28 19.13
CA LEU A 427 -15.93 15.21 18.78
C LEU A 427 -16.94 15.37 19.94
N ALA A 428 -17.49 16.58 20.11
CA ALA A 428 -18.52 16.92 21.07
C ALA A 428 -18.25 16.38 22.50
N ALA A 429 -17.02 16.56 22.98
CA ALA A 429 -16.58 16.07 24.27
C ALA A 429 -17.25 16.80 25.44
N THR A 430 -17.61 16.03 26.47
CA THR A 430 -18.29 16.47 27.69
C THR A 430 -17.72 15.70 28.88
N ILE A 431 -17.81 16.26 30.09
CA ILE A 431 -17.49 15.56 31.34
C ILE A 431 -18.69 15.66 32.28
N ASP A 432 -19.10 14.51 32.82
CA ASP A 432 -20.07 14.37 33.90
C ASP A 432 -19.37 13.82 35.16
N ASP A 433 -19.58 14.47 36.31
CA ASP A 433 -19.01 14.05 37.60
C ASP A 433 -20.09 14.05 38.70
N PRO A 434 -20.70 12.88 39.01
CA PRO A 434 -21.67 12.76 40.11
C PRO A 434 -21.02 13.15 41.44
N ILE A 435 -21.64 14.05 42.21
CA ILE A 435 -21.05 14.46 43.50
C ILE A 435 -21.17 13.34 44.55
N PRO A 436 -20.25 13.25 45.54
CA PRO A 436 -20.32 12.20 46.56
C PRO A 436 -21.65 12.22 47.32
N ALA A 437 -22.19 11.04 47.64
CA ALA A 437 -23.55 10.89 48.17
C ALA A 437 -23.81 11.77 49.41
N GLY A 438 -24.95 12.48 49.40
CA GLY A 438 -25.34 13.41 50.47
C GLY A 438 -24.59 14.75 50.50
N SER A 439 -23.60 14.96 49.64
CA SER A 439 -22.86 16.23 49.57
C SER A 439 -23.70 17.35 48.94
N THR A 440 -23.34 18.59 49.26
CA THR A 440 -23.90 19.80 48.64
C THR A 440 -22.87 20.42 47.70
N PHE A 441 -23.26 20.75 46.46
CA PHE A 441 -22.39 21.45 45.51
C PHE A 441 -22.13 22.90 45.95
N VAL A 442 -20.88 23.36 45.85
CA VAL A 442 -20.46 24.72 46.20
C VAL A 442 -20.11 25.55 44.96
N SER A 443 -19.22 25.03 44.10
CA SER A 443 -18.72 25.75 42.92
C SER A 443 -18.04 24.82 41.92
N ALA A 444 -17.87 25.29 40.68
CA ALA A 444 -17.06 24.64 39.64
C ALA A 444 -16.31 25.67 38.80
N THR A 445 -15.16 25.29 38.25
CA THR A 445 -14.39 26.12 37.31
C THR A 445 -14.89 25.99 35.87
N ASN A 446 -14.46 26.91 35.01
CA ASN A 446 -14.66 26.92 33.55
C ASN A 446 -16.11 26.66 33.10
N GLY A 447 -17.08 27.27 33.80
CA GLY A 447 -18.50 27.18 33.42
C GLY A 447 -19.18 25.85 33.76
N GLY A 448 -18.57 25.00 34.61
CA GLY A 448 -19.20 23.76 35.08
C GLY A 448 -20.55 24.03 35.76
N THR A 449 -21.57 23.27 35.38
CA THR A 449 -22.95 23.44 35.90
C THR A 449 -23.38 22.23 36.71
N PHE A 450 -24.00 22.45 37.87
CA PHE A 450 -24.53 21.37 38.71
C PHE A 450 -26.00 21.11 38.40
N SER A 451 -26.34 19.88 38.01
CA SER A 451 -27.71 19.44 37.75
C SER A 451 -27.87 17.96 38.06
N ALA A 452 -29.08 17.51 38.44
CA ALA A 452 -29.42 16.10 38.65
C ALA A 452 -28.46 15.27 39.56
N GLY A 453 -27.66 15.93 40.42
CA GLY A 453 -26.66 15.28 41.28
C GLY A 453 -25.25 15.18 40.70
N ALA A 454 -24.99 15.74 39.51
CA ALA A 454 -23.67 15.76 38.88
C ALA A 454 -23.24 17.17 38.46
N VAL A 455 -21.93 17.37 38.30
CA VAL A 455 -21.35 18.55 37.67
C VAL A 455 -21.04 18.22 36.20
N HIS A 456 -21.45 19.12 35.30
CA HIS A 456 -21.38 18.95 33.85
C HIS A 456 -20.50 20.03 33.23
N TRP A 457 -19.58 19.64 32.34
CA TRP A 457 -18.82 20.53 31.47
C TRP A 457 -19.00 20.13 30.00
N SER A 458 -19.18 21.13 29.13
CA SER A 458 -19.05 20.97 27.69
C SER A 458 -17.68 21.46 27.25
N LEU A 459 -16.91 20.62 26.56
CA LEU A 459 -15.54 20.92 26.12
C LEU A 459 -15.47 21.27 24.64
N GLY A 460 -16.50 20.95 23.85
CA GLY A 460 -16.47 21.05 22.39
C GLY A 460 -15.63 19.93 21.76
N ASN A 461 -15.00 20.20 20.62
CA ASN A 461 -14.14 19.22 19.95
C ASN A 461 -12.73 19.24 20.58
N LEU A 462 -12.23 18.09 21.03
CA LEU A 462 -10.87 17.95 21.56
C LEU A 462 -9.92 17.50 20.46
N GLY A 463 -9.30 18.47 19.79
CA GLY A 463 -8.28 18.28 18.77
C GLY A 463 -7.02 17.56 19.28
N VAL A 464 -6.11 17.23 18.37
CA VAL A 464 -4.82 16.59 18.69
C VAL A 464 -4.00 17.48 19.63
N GLY A 465 -3.52 16.93 20.74
CA GLY A 465 -2.78 17.66 21.78
C GLY A 465 -3.64 18.54 22.70
N ALA A 466 -4.95 18.70 22.44
CA ALA A 466 -5.82 19.53 23.24
C ALA A 466 -6.07 18.92 24.63
N GLY A 467 -6.02 19.74 25.68
CA GLY A 467 -6.20 19.29 27.06
C GLY A 467 -6.42 20.44 28.03
N GLY A 468 -6.71 20.10 29.29
CA GLY A 468 -7.01 21.09 30.31
C GLY A 468 -7.16 20.50 31.71
N THR A 469 -7.43 21.38 32.67
CA THR A 469 -7.82 21.00 34.03
C THR A 469 -9.10 21.70 34.45
N LEU A 470 -9.92 20.99 35.20
CA LEU A 470 -11.19 21.45 35.76
C LEU A 470 -11.22 21.10 37.24
N SER A 471 -12.13 21.71 37.98
CA SER A 471 -12.34 21.39 39.39
C SER A 471 -13.72 21.80 39.85
N PHE A 472 -14.20 21.13 40.90
CA PHE A 472 -15.42 21.51 41.61
C PHE A 472 -15.25 21.26 43.10
N THR A 473 -15.98 22.05 43.90
CA THR A 473 -15.95 22.00 45.36
C THR A 473 -17.32 21.57 45.88
N VAL A 474 -17.31 20.71 46.89
CA VAL A 474 -18.51 20.24 47.59
C VAL A 474 -18.36 20.38 49.10
N THR A 475 -19.49 20.48 49.79
CA THR A 475 -19.60 20.32 51.25
C THR A 475 -20.13 18.93 51.57
N LEU A 476 -19.37 18.16 52.33
CA LEU A 476 -19.70 16.80 52.79
C LEU A 476 -20.70 16.86 53.97
N PRO A 477 -21.64 15.91 54.08
CA PRO A 477 -22.71 15.95 55.08
C PRO A 477 -22.26 15.57 56.50
N SER A 478 -21.28 14.67 56.63
CA SER A 478 -20.78 14.16 57.92
C SER A 478 -19.38 13.58 57.76
N TYR A 479 -18.71 13.31 58.89
CA TYR A 479 -17.50 12.47 58.89
C TYR A 479 -17.78 11.09 58.26
N GLY A 480 -16.77 10.51 57.64
CA GLY A 480 -16.83 9.27 56.85
C GLY A 480 -15.93 9.31 55.60
N ASP A 481 -15.89 8.20 54.87
CA ASP A 481 -15.09 8.04 53.66
C ASP A 481 -15.91 8.28 52.40
N TYR A 482 -15.36 9.08 51.47
CA TYR A 482 -16.04 9.52 50.25
C TYR A 482 -15.29 9.07 48.99
N LEU A 483 -15.95 8.23 48.20
CA LEU A 483 -15.50 7.81 46.87
C LEU A 483 -16.08 8.71 45.78
N ASN A 484 -15.30 9.00 44.74
CA ASN A 484 -15.76 9.84 43.64
C ASN A 484 -15.10 9.46 42.29
N THR A 485 -15.81 9.54 41.17
CA THR A 485 -15.34 9.11 39.84
C THR A 485 -16.11 9.84 38.74
N ALA A 486 -15.38 10.37 37.76
CA ALA A 486 -15.94 11.13 36.65
C ALA A 486 -16.05 10.29 35.38
N SER A 487 -16.84 10.76 34.41
CA SER A 487 -16.94 10.19 33.06
C SER A 487 -16.75 11.26 32.00
N LEU A 488 -15.74 11.11 31.14
CA LEU A 488 -15.57 11.90 29.93
C LEU A 488 -16.26 11.17 28.77
N LYS A 489 -17.19 11.83 28.09
CA LYS A 489 -17.95 11.30 26.95
C LYS A 489 -17.60 12.09 25.70
N TYR A 490 -17.49 11.43 24.55
CA TYR A 490 -17.19 12.05 23.25
C TYR A 490 -17.73 11.19 22.11
N LYS A 491 -17.50 11.60 20.86
CA LYS A 491 -17.76 10.80 19.66
C LYS A 491 -16.53 10.61 18.79
N VAL A 492 -16.52 9.52 18.02
CA VAL A 492 -15.66 9.35 16.83
C VAL A 492 -16.55 8.91 15.68
N GLY A 493 -16.56 9.69 14.59
CA GLY A 493 -17.66 9.64 13.61
C GLY A 493 -19.01 9.78 14.33
N VAL A 494 -19.93 8.85 14.09
CA VAL A 494 -21.24 8.82 14.79
C VAL A 494 -21.20 8.07 16.15
N THR A 495 -20.08 7.44 16.49
CA THR A 495 -19.96 6.44 17.57
C THR A 495 -19.79 7.09 18.94
N PRO A 496 -20.64 6.80 19.95
CA PRO A 496 -20.49 7.33 21.29
C PRO A 496 -19.39 6.58 22.08
N MET A 497 -18.42 7.34 22.57
CA MET A 497 -17.30 6.85 23.39
C MET A 497 -17.41 7.39 24.82
N VAL A 498 -16.99 6.59 25.80
CA VAL A 498 -17.01 6.95 27.23
C VAL A 498 -15.74 6.46 27.90
N ARG A 499 -15.08 7.31 28.67
CA ARG A 499 -13.90 6.98 29.48
C ARG A 499 -14.07 7.47 30.91
N ALA A 500 -14.00 6.55 31.87
CA ALA A 500 -13.99 6.90 33.29
C ALA A 500 -12.65 7.54 33.69
N SER A 501 -12.66 8.35 34.75
CA SER A 501 -11.44 8.68 35.51
C SER A 501 -11.04 7.49 36.40
N ASN A 502 -9.88 7.57 37.04
CA ASN A 502 -9.65 6.82 38.27
C ASN A 502 -10.65 7.24 39.36
N THR A 503 -10.91 6.35 40.32
CA THR A 503 -11.66 6.68 41.54
C THR A 503 -10.74 7.39 42.54
N THR A 504 -11.23 8.45 43.17
CA THR A 504 -10.58 9.11 44.31
C THR A 504 -11.25 8.67 45.62
N HIS A 505 -10.46 8.58 46.69
CA HIS A 505 -10.92 8.34 48.07
C HIS A 505 -10.52 9.50 48.96
N THR A 506 -11.46 10.08 49.71
CA THR A 506 -11.22 11.16 50.65
C THR A 506 -11.89 10.86 51.99
N GLN A 507 -11.10 10.73 53.05
CA GLN A 507 -11.61 10.59 54.41
C GLN A 507 -11.90 11.96 55.04
N TYR A 508 -13.13 12.20 55.47
CA TYR A 508 -13.46 13.36 56.30
C TYR A 508 -13.59 12.92 57.76
N ALA A 509 -12.72 13.41 58.64
CA ALA A 509 -12.75 13.12 60.07
C ALA A 509 -12.54 14.39 60.91
N LYS A 510 -12.52 14.24 62.23
CA LYS A 510 -12.50 15.35 63.19
C LYS A 510 -11.11 15.54 63.80
N ASP A 511 -10.42 16.57 63.32
CA ASP A 511 -9.36 17.27 64.05
C ASP A 511 -9.83 17.61 65.49
N THR A 512 -9.09 17.10 66.47
CA THR A 512 -9.42 17.09 67.89
C THR A 512 -8.28 17.60 68.77
N ASP A 513 -7.03 17.52 68.32
CA ASP A 513 -5.89 18.16 69.02
C ASP A 513 -5.60 19.60 68.53
N GLY A 514 -6.05 19.96 67.32
CA GLY A 514 -6.03 21.32 66.77
C GLY A 514 -4.90 21.64 65.79
N ASP A 515 -4.15 20.66 65.28
CA ASP A 515 -3.01 20.90 64.37
C ASP A 515 -3.40 21.16 62.90
N GLY A 516 -4.61 20.77 62.48
CA GLY A 516 -5.16 20.93 61.13
C GLY A 516 -4.98 19.73 60.18
N VAL A 517 -4.37 18.64 60.65
CA VAL A 517 -4.26 17.34 59.98
C VAL A 517 -5.32 16.38 60.55
N VAL A 518 -5.64 15.31 59.81
CA VAL A 518 -6.44 14.17 60.31
C VAL A 518 -5.50 12.99 60.49
N ASP A 519 -5.36 12.53 61.73
CA ASP A 519 -4.26 11.65 62.17
C ASP A 519 -4.68 10.84 63.42
N PRO A 520 -3.93 9.80 63.84
CA PRO A 520 -4.29 8.95 64.99
C PRO A 520 -4.44 9.64 66.37
N LEU A 521 -4.05 10.91 66.53
CA LEU A 521 -4.09 11.64 67.81
C LEU A 521 -5.52 12.09 68.24
N ASP A 522 -6.50 12.00 67.35
CA ASP A 522 -7.80 12.71 67.41
C ASP A 522 -8.86 12.20 68.43
N ILE A 523 -8.54 11.42 69.46
CA ILE A 523 -9.52 10.50 70.10
C ILE A 523 -9.76 10.70 71.62
N CYS A 524 -10.23 11.87 72.06
CA CYS A 524 -10.61 12.13 73.47
C CYS A 524 -11.90 12.97 73.67
N PRO A 525 -12.93 12.50 74.42
CA PRO A 525 -14.23 13.19 74.59
C PRO A 525 -14.43 13.92 75.93
N LEU A 526 -15.26 14.97 75.94
CA LEU A 526 -15.65 15.77 77.11
C LEU A 526 -16.96 15.30 77.76
N ASN A 527 -16.99 15.05 79.08
CA ASN A 527 -18.18 15.17 79.97
C ASN A 527 -17.89 14.65 81.42
N TYR A 528 -17.68 15.51 82.44
CA TYR A 528 -18.09 15.25 83.84
C TYR A 528 -18.05 16.50 84.77
N ASN A 529 -18.45 16.32 86.04
CA ASN A 529 -18.85 17.33 87.03
C ASN A 529 -17.70 18.09 87.76
N PRO A 530 -17.79 19.42 88.01
CA PRO A 530 -16.71 20.24 88.60
C PRO A 530 -16.32 20.01 90.09
N ASP A 531 -17.13 19.37 90.93
CA ASP A 531 -16.90 19.29 92.40
C ASP A 531 -16.20 17.99 92.88
N GLN A 532 -15.17 17.52 92.18
CA GLN A 532 -14.41 16.30 92.55
C GLN A 532 -12.97 16.64 92.98
N ASP A 533 -12.56 16.22 94.18
CA ASP A 533 -11.18 16.37 94.66
C ASP A 533 -10.26 15.31 94.03
N LEU A 534 -9.55 15.73 92.98
CA LEU A 534 -8.56 14.92 92.29
C LEU A 534 -7.41 14.44 93.19
N GLN A 535 -7.21 14.98 94.40
CA GLN A 535 -6.10 14.59 95.29
C GLN A 535 -6.42 13.44 96.24
N THR A 536 -7.68 13.21 96.61
CA THR A 536 -8.04 12.20 97.64
C THR A 536 -9.19 11.26 97.28
N ASP A 537 -10.00 11.55 96.26
CA ASP A 537 -11.12 10.68 95.88
C ASP A 537 -10.64 9.47 95.04
N PRO A 538 -10.81 8.22 95.51
CA PRO A 538 -10.45 7.02 94.74
C PRO A 538 -11.33 6.76 93.52
N GLN A 539 -12.33 7.59 93.21
CA GLN A 539 -13.16 7.48 92.00
C GLN A 539 -12.78 8.50 90.90
N SER A 540 -11.96 9.51 91.20
CA SER A 540 -11.45 10.51 90.25
C SER A 540 -10.01 10.92 90.57
N CYS A 541 -9.13 9.97 90.86
CA CYS A 541 -7.79 10.26 91.38
C CYS A 541 -6.84 10.72 90.27
N GLY A 542 -6.29 11.93 90.36
CA GLY A 542 -5.30 12.47 89.41
C GLY A 542 -5.87 12.98 88.08
N SER A 543 -6.88 12.32 87.52
CA SER A 543 -7.63 12.80 86.35
C SER A 543 -9.09 12.33 86.33
N CYS A 544 -9.95 13.07 85.64
CA CYS A 544 -11.41 12.85 85.64
C CYS A 544 -11.78 11.42 85.21
N GLY A 545 -12.53 10.70 86.06
CA GLY A 545 -12.96 9.31 85.79
C GLY A 545 -11.92 8.24 86.13
N THR A 546 -10.75 8.59 86.68
CA THR A 546 -9.74 7.62 87.10
C THR A 546 -10.13 6.99 88.44
N VAL A 547 -10.83 5.84 88.37
CA VAL A 547 -11.17 5.01 89.52
C VAL A 547 -9.97 4.13 89.91
N CYS A 548 -9.47 4.28 91.13
CA CYS A 548 -8.42 3.45 91.69
C CYS A 548 -8.95 2.02 91.95
N SER A 549 -8.60 1.08 91.06
CA SER A 549 -8.96 -0.33 91.16
C SER A 549 -7.74 -1.19 90.84
N PHE A 550 -7.35 -2.08 91.75
CA PHE A 550 -6.15 -2.91 91.63
C PHE A 550 -6.49 -4.40 91.75
N PRO A 551 -6.12 -5.25 90.77
CA PRO A 551 -6.31 -6.70 90.86
C PRO A 551 -5.60 -7.28 92.08
N HIS A 552 -6.30 -8.17 92.80
CA HIS A 552 -5.78 -8.94 93.93
C HIS A 552 -5.16 -8.11 95.08
N ALA A 553 -5.53 -6.83 95.16
CA ALA A 553 -5.00 -5.85 96.10
C ALA A 553 -6.09 -4.90 96.62
N THR A 554 -5.77 -4.05 97.61
CA THR A 554 -6.71 -3.06 98.18
C THR A 554 -6.30 -1.62 97.80
N PRO A 555 -7.16 -0.81 97.14
CA PRO A 555 -6.82 0.51 96.60
C PRO A 555 -7.02 1.69 97.57
N ALA A 556 -6.25 2.76 97.35
CA ALA A 556 -6.40 4.09 97.95
C ALA A 556 -5.97 5.19 96.96
N CYS A 557 -6.36 6.45 97.20
CA CYS A 557 -5.88 7.64 96.47
C CYS A 557 -5.10 8.55 97.42
N THR A 558 -3.98 9.13 97.00
CA THR A 558 -3.22 10.10 97.81
C THR A 558 -2.44 11.07 96.92
N GLN A 559 -2.63 12.37 97.12
CA GLN A 559 -2.06 13.45 96.29
C GLN A 559 -2.34 13.29 94.78
N GLY A 560 -3.44 12.62 94.43
CA GLY A 560 -3.85 12.37 93.05
C GLY A 560 -3.11 11.23 92.35
N VAL A 561 -2.54 10.31 93.12
CA VAL A 561 -2.00 9.04 92.61
C VAL A 561 -2.71 7.87 93.31
N CYS A 562 -3.17 6.89 92.53
CA CYS A 562 -3.73 5.65 93.05
C CYS A 562 -2.61 4.76 93.62
N THR A 563 -2.84 4.14 94.77
CA THR A 563 -1.83 3.35 95.52
C THR A 563 -2.41 2.08 96.17
N VAL A 564 -1.59 1.05 96.28
CA VAL A 564 -1.93 -0.27 96.86
C VAL A 564 -1.56 -0.33 98.34
N ALA A 565 -2.47 -0.84 99.18
CA ALA A 565 -2.21 -1.08 100.59
C ALA A 565 -1.43 -2.39 100.87
N TRP A 566 -1.90 -3.54 100.36
CA TRP A 566 -1.28 -4.87 100.50
C TRP A 566 -1.91 -5.93 99.57
N CYS A 567 -1.19 -7.04 99.37
CA CYS A 567 -1.52 -8.17 98.48
C CYS A 567 -2.43 -9.25 99.08
N ALA A 568 -3.13 -9.99 98.21
CA ALA A 568 -3.81 -11.24 98.54
C ALA A 568 -2.85 -12.47 98.56
N PRO A 569 -3.13 -13.53 99.36
CA PRO A 569 -2.29 -14.73 99.41
C PRO A 569 -2.22 -15.48 98.08
N GLY A 570 -1.03 -16.00 97.75
CA GLY A 570 -0.77 -16.77 96.52
C GLY A 570 -0.33 -15.92 95.33
N TRP A 571 -0.36 -14.59 95.45
CA TRP A 571 0.09 -13.63 94.44
C TRP A 571 1.36 -12.93 94.93
N SER A 572 2.28 -12.64 94.00
CA SER A 572 3.53 -11.92 94.29
C SER A 572 3.63 -10.64 93.46
N ASP A 573 4.01 -9.56 94.15
CA ASP A 573 4.56 -8.34 93.57
C ASP A 573 6.01 -8.64 93.14
N CYS A 574 6.23 -8.84 91.82
CA CYS A 574 7.56 -9.16 91.26
C CYS A 574 8.37 -7.92 90.86
N ASP A 575 7.76 -6.73 90.74
CA ASP A 575 8.45 -5.49 90.29
C ASP A 575 8.70 -4.47 91.42
N GLY A 576 8.05 -4.65 92.57
CA GLY A 576 8.16 -3.84 93.79
C GLY A 576 7.30 -2.59 93.81
N GLN A 577 6.43 -2.37 92.81
CA GLN A 577 5.65 -1.15 92.65
C GLN A 577 4.20 -1.31 93.15
N LYS A 578 3.92 -0.65 94.27
CA LYS A 578 2.61 -0.61 94.96
C LYS A 578 1.56 0.23 94.22
N THR A 579 1.51 0.14 92.90
CA THR A 579 0.73 1.03 92.01
C THR A 579 0.01 0.29 90.89
N ASN A 580 0.20 -1.03 90.75
CA ASN A 580 -0.40 -1.84 89.70
C ASN A 580 -1.24 -3.00 90.26
N GLY A 581 -0.83 -3.57 91.41
CA GLY A 581 -1.56 -4.64 92.09
C GLY A 581 -0.58 -5.55 92.81
N CYS A 582 -0.83 -6.86 92.71
CA CYS A 582 0.14 -7.91 92.97
C CYS A 582 -0.13 -9.03 91.96
N GLU A 583 0.69 -9.13 90.92
CA GLU A 583 0.25 -9.59 89.58
C GLU A 583 0.66 -11.01 89.22
N TYR A 584 1.62 -11.62 89.92
CA TYR A 584 2.19 -12.92 89.53
C TYR A 584 1.66 -14.07 90.36
N ASP A 585 0.94 -14.98 89.69
CA ASP A 585 0.60 -16.31 90.21
C ASP A 585 1.73 -17.33 89.92
N SER A 586 1.55 -18.57 90.39
CA SER A 586 2.54 -19.64 90.23
C SER A 586 2.62 -20.26 88.83
N ASN A 587 1.79 -19.86 87.87
CA ASN A 587 1.84 -20.29 86.47
C ASN A 587 2.48 -19.24 85.56
N GLY A 588 2.23 -17.94 85.80
CA GLY A 588 2.73 -16.84 84.96
C GLY A 588 4.25 -16.84 84.81
N LEU A 589 4.98 -17.23 85.85
CA LEU A 589 6.44 -17.42 85.87
C LEU A 589 6.97 -18.45 84.84
N LEU A 590 6.11 -19.30 84.24
CA LEU A 590 6.52 -20.26 83.22
C LEU A 590 6.38 -19.74 81.78
N THR A 591 5.70 -18.60 81.58
CA THR A 591 5.31 -18.07 80.27
C THR A 591 5.54 -16.56 80.07
N ASP A 592 5.72 -15.77 81.12
CA ASP A 592 6.06 -14.34 80.99
C ASP A 592 7.54 -14.11 80.61
N PRO A 593 7.84 -13.40 79.51
CA PRO A 593 9.20 -13.01 79.16
C PRO A 593 9.89 -12.07 80.16
N ASN A 594 9.19 -11.41 81.08
CA ASN A 594 9.81 -10.46 82.02
C ASN A 594 10.25 -11.11 83.35
N ASN A 595 9.68 -12.26 83.71
CA ASN A 595 9.91 -12.97 84.98
C ASN A 595 10.13 -14.47 84.74
N CYS A 596 10.83 -14.81 83.65
CA CYS A 596 10.89 -16.16 83.11
C CYS A 596 11.63 -17.13 84.05
N GLY A 597 10.90 -18.04 84.70
CA GLY A 597 11.40 -18.98 85.71
C GLY A 597 11.57 -18.39 87.11
N SER A 598 11.62 -17.05 87.26
CA SER A 598 11.70 -16.34 88.54
C SER A 598 11.47 -14.83 88.36
N CYS A 599 10.89 -14.15 89.36
CA CYS A 599 10.74 -12.68 89.36
C CYS A 599 12.04 -11.98 88.94
N GLY A 600 11.96 -11.02 88.02
CA GLY A 600 13.09 -10.22 87.54
C GLY A 600 13.99 -10.89 86.49
N ASN A 601 13.80 -12.18 86.14
CA ASN A 601 14.55 -12.82 85.06
C ASN A 601 13.97 -12.44 83.69
N LYS A 602 14.24 -11.20 83.26
CA LYS A 602 13.74 -10.64 82.01
C LYS A 602 14.55 -11.12 80.81
N CYS A 603 13.88 -11.84 79.93
CA CYS A 603 14.33 -12.11 78.57
C CYS A 603 14.39 -10.79 77.80
N VAL A 604 15.60 -10.34 77.43
CA VAL A 604 15.82 -9.15 76.60
C VAL A 604 16.58 -9.55 75.36
N TYR A 605 16.00 -9.25 74.19
CA TYR A 605 16.64 -9.39 72.89
C TYR A 605 16.48 -8.06 72.14
N PRO A 606 17.58 -7.38 71.75
CA PRO A 606 17.51 -6.13 70.99
C PRO A 606 16.66 -6.26 69.73
N GLU A 607 15.75 -5.29 69.53
CA GLU A 607 14.85 -5.19 68.36
C GLU A 607 14.06 -6.46 67.99
N ALA A 608 13.79 -7.31 68.98
CA ALA A 608 12.99 -8.51 68.84
C ALA A 608 12.03 -8.69 70.01
N THR A 609 10.92 -9.36 69.75
CA THR A 609 10.07 -9.89 70.81
C THR A 609 10.81 -11.03 71.54
N ALA A 610 10.69 -11.07 72.85
CA ALA A 610 11.23 -12.15 73.68
C ALA A 610 10.13 -13.14 74.06
N VAL A 611 10.43 -14.43 74.11
CA VAL A 611 9.49 -15.47 74.54
C VAL A 611 10.04 -16.25 75.74
N CYS A 612 9.16 -16.60 76.67
CA CYS A 612 9.46 -17.52 77.77
C CYS A 612 8.73 -18.84 77.53
N ASN A 613 9.48 -19.94 77.41
CA ASN A 613 8.92 -21.28 77.23
C ASN A 613 9.34 -22.16 78.40
N ALA A 614 8.37 -22.56 79.23
CA ALA A 614 8.58 -23.39 80.42
C ALA A 614 9.69 -22.86 81.36
N GLY A 615 9.72 -21.54 81.57
CA GLY A 615 10.73 -20.88 82.41
C GLY A 615 12.12 -20.72 81.78
N THR A 616 12.26 -20.92 80.46
CA THR A 616 13.51 -20.64 79.71
C THR A 616 13.28 -19.55 78.65
N CYS A 617 14.17 -18.55 78.59
CA CYS A 617 14.14 -17.49 77.58
C CYS A 617 14.53 -17.98 76.19
N GLY A 618 13.88 -17.42 75.15
CA GLY A 618 14.28 -17.56 73.75
C GLY A 618 13.88 -16.34 72.92
N LEU A 619 14.50 -16.21 71.74
CA LEU A 619 14.17 -15.20 70.74
C LEU A 619 12.79 -15.51 70.12
N GLY A 620 11.94 -14.48 70.00
CA GLY A 620 10.65 -14.53 69.29
C GLY A 620 10.78 -14.05 67.84
N THR A 621 9.81 -13.28 67.38
CA THR A 621 9.87 -12.58 66.08
C THR A 621 10.54 -11.22 66.21
N CYS A 622 11.30 -10.81 65.19
CA CYS A 622 11.86 -9.45 65.09
C CYS A 622 10.76 -8.37 65.10
N ASN A 623 11.11 -7.17 65.57
CA ASN A 623 10.23 -6.01 65.51
C ASN A 623 10.00 -5.56 64.06
N PRO A 624 8.84 -4.98 63.71
CA PRO A 624 8.61 -4.40 62.39
C PRO A 624 9.66 -3.35 62.05
N GLY A 625 10.41 -3.59 60.96
CA GLY A 625 11.54 -2.74 60.58
C GLY A 625 12.92 -3.25 61.00
N PHE A 626 13.02 -4.45 61.59
CA PHE A 626 14.30 -5.10 61.95
C PHE A 626 14.34 -6.58 61.58
N SER A 627 15.55 -7.13 61.47
CA SER A 627 15.84 -8.52 61.10
C SER A 627 17.09 -9.05 61.83
N ASN A 628 17.15 -10.34 62.12
CA ASN A 628 18.39 -11.01 62.53
C ASN A 628 19.11 -11.51 61.27
N CYS A 629 20.29 -10.96 60.98
CA CYS A 629 21.05 -11.28 59.77
C CYS A 629 22.28 -12.15 60.03
N ASN A 630 22.74 -12.26 61.28
CA ASN A 630 23.90 -13.09 61.64
C ASN A 630 23.55 -14.54 62.04
N GLY A 631 22.27 -14.85 62.27
CA GLY A 631 21.76 -16.16 62.65
C GLY A 631 21.94 -16.52 64.13
N LEU A 632 22.37 -15.58 64.98
CA LEU A 632 22.65 -15.80 66.40
C LEU A 632 21.47 -15.35 67.28
N PRO A 633 20.81 -16.25 68.03
CA PRO A 633 19.65 -15.87 68.84
C PRO A 633 19.95 -15.07 70.13
N ALA A 634 21.20 -14.64 70.34
CA ALA A 634 21.66 -14.09 71.62
C ALA A 634 21.72 -12.55 71.63
N ASP A 635 21.90 -11.93 70.48
CA ASP A 635 22.13 -10.51 70.27
C ASP A 635 20.95 -9.78 69.59
N GLY A 636 19.92 -10.51 69.15
CA GLY A 636 18.57 -9.98 68.91
C GLY A 636 18.08 -10.10 67.47
N CYS A 637 17.55 -9.00 66.92
CA CYS A 637 17.34 -8.77 65.50
C CYS A 637 18.04 -7.46 65.13
N GLU A 638 19.37 -7.51 65.22
CA GLU A 638 20.33 -6.41 65.23
C GLU A 638 20.37 -5.53 63.97
N TYR A 639 19.72 -5.95 62.88
CA TYR A 639 19.84 -5.31 61.58
C TYR A 639 18.57 -4.55 61.19
N ALA A 640 18.68 -3.24 60.97
CA ALA A 640 17.55 -2.39 60.58
C ALA A 640 17.17 -2.59 59.10
N ASN A 641 15.87 -2.74 58.81
CA ASN A 641 15.35 -2.98 57.46
C ASN A 641 15.50 -1.76 56.52
N SER A 642 15.84 -0.59 57.05
CA SER A 642 16.32 0.56 56.27
C SER A 642 17.74 0.36 55.73
N GLY A 643 18.57 -0.43 56.40
CA GLY A 643 19.86 -0.91 55.88
C GLY A 643 19.66 -1.80 54.65
N LEU A 644 18.64 -2.68 54.68
CA LEU A 644 18.30 -3.56 53.56
C LEU A 644 17.95 -2.78 52.28
N GLN A 645 17.67 -1.48 52.37
CA GLN A 645 17.39 -0.61 51.22
C GLN A 645 18.64 -0.05 50.53
N SER A 646 19.83 -0.16 51.16
CA SER A 646 21.07 0.52 50.70
C SER A 646 22.40 -0.20 51.01
N ASP A 647 22.40 -1.31 51.74
CA ASP A 647 23.59 -2.12 52.04
C ASP A 647 23.81 -3.23 51.00
N PRO A 648 24.91 -3.21 50.22
CA PRO A 648 25.23 -4.28 49.27
C PRO A 648 25.51 -5.65 49.91
N ALA A 649 25.66 -5.78 51.23
CA ALA A 649 25.83 -7.08 51.90
C ALA A 649 24.50 -7.75 52.30
N ASN A 650 23.39 -7.01 52.34
CA ASN A 650 22.10 -7.47 52.87
C ASN A 650 20.93 -6.87 52.07
N CYS A 651 21.02 -6.82 50.74
CA CYS A 651 20.07 -6.03 49.96
C CYS A 651 18.70 -6.71 49.84
N GLY A 652 17.64 -6.02 50.25
CA GLY A 652 16.26 -6.53 50.31
C GLY A 652 16.01 -7.54 51.43
N THR A 653 16.98 -8.40 51.74
CA THR A 653 16.93 -9.36 52.86
C THR A 653 18.32 -9.71 53.38
N CYS A 654 18.38 -10.19 54.64
CA CYS A 654 19.62 -10.62 55.30
C CYS A 654 20.47 -11.57 54.46
N GLY A 655 21.77 -11.32 54.40
CA GLY A 655 22.74 -12.16 53.69
C GLY A 655 22.62 -12.15 52.15
N HIS A 656 21.72 -11.34 51.58
CA HIS A 656 21.63 -11.15 50.13
C HIS A 656 22.73 -10.18 49.66
N VAL A 657 23.94 -10.72 49.52
CA VAL A 657 25.14 -9.98 49.08
C VAL A 657 25.05 -9.72 47.57
N CYS A 658 24.99 -8.45 47.19
CA CYS A 658 25.11 -8.01 45.81
C CYS A 658 26.49 -8.35 45.24
N LEU A 659 26.53 -8.75 43.97
CA LEU A 659 27.77 -9.11 43.29
C LEU A 659 28.73 -7.90 43.19
N SER A 660 30.04 -8.17 43.16
CA SER A 660 31.07 -7.13 43.17
C SER A 660 30.97 -6.20 41.96
N GLY A 661 30.46 -4.98 42.18
CA GLY A 661 30.16 -3.98 41.13
C GLY A 661 28.72 -3.44 41.19
N PHE A 662 27.84 -4.11 41.94
CA PHE A 662 26.44 -3.74 42.15
C PHE A 662 26.30 -2.96 43.47
N VAL A 663 25.36 -2.02 43.51
CA VAL A 663 24.92 -1.33 44.73
C VAL A 663 23.57 -1.88 45.18
N CYS A 664 23.16 -1.61 46.42
CA CYS A 664 21.78 -1.83 46.83
C CYS A 664 20.98 -0.54 46.65
N LEU A 665 19.86 -0.60 45.93
CA LEU A 665 18.98 0.54 45.70
C LEU A 665 17.52 0.14 45.94
N ALA A 666 16.85 0.79 46.89
CA ALA A 666 15.45 0.51 47.25
C ALA A 666 15.14 -0.98 47.56
N GLY A 667 16.16 -1.73 48.03
CA GLY A 667 16.03 -3.15 48.38
C GLY A 667 16.23 -4.13 47.23
N ALA A 668 16.71 -3.69 46.07
CA ALA A 668 17.19 -4.55 45.00
C ALA A 668 18.68 -4.31 44.73
N CYS A 669 19.44 -5.38 44.45
CA CYS A 669 20.80 -5.24 43.93
C CYS A 669 20.73 -4.70 42.51
N ALA A 670 21.26 -3.50 42.28
CA ALA A 670 21.19 -2.79 41.02
C ALA A 670 22.54 -2.19 40.64
N VAL A 671 22.77 -1.88 39.36
CA VAL A 671 24.00 -1.22 38.93
C VAL A 671 23.77 0.28 38.72
N ASP A 672 24.50 1.10 39.49
CA ASP A 672 24.44 2.57 39.43
C ASP A 672 25.08 3.12 38.14
N THR A 673 26.21 2.54 37.72
CA THR A 673 26.84 2.73 36.40
C THR A 673 27.60 1.47 36.00
N CYS A 674 27.43 0.98 34.77
CA CYS A 674 28.08 -0.26 34.33
C CYS A 674 29.62 -0.15 34.33
N PRO A 675 30.34 -1.21 34.74
CA PRO A 675 31.79 -1.27 34.63
C PRO A 675 32.28 -1.03 33.21
N THR A 676 33.44 -0.39 33.05
CA THR A 676 34.01 -0.06 31.73
C THR A 676 34.20 -1.32 30.88
N GLY A 677 33.37 -1.47 29.84
CA GLY A 677 33.35 -2.66 28.98
C GLY A 677 32.11 -3.54 29.13
N PHE A 678 31.11 -3.12 29.90
CA PHE A 678 29.78 -3.75 30.01
C PHE A 678 28.65 -2.71 29.88
N SER A 679 27.44 -3.19 29.60
CA SER A 679 26.21 -2.41 29.47
C SER A 679 24.99 -3.17 30.01
N ASP A 680 24.08 -2.42 30.61
CA ASP A 680 22.67 -2.76 30.84
C ASP A 680 21.97 -2.61 29.48
N CYS A 681 21.32 -3.68 29.00
CA CYS A 681 20.74 -3.70 27.65
C CYS A 681 19.22 -3.93 27.59
N ASP A 682 18.58 -4.41 28.65
CA ASP A 682 17.12 -4.48 28.74
C ASP A 682 16.51 -3.29 29.53
N GLY A 683 17.34 -2.46 30.16
CA GLY A 683 16.94 -1.32 30.99
C GLY A 683 16.46 -1.73 32.38
N ILE A 684 16.58 -3.01 32.75
CA ILE A 684 16.16 -3.56 34.03
C ILE A 684 17.40 -3.63 34.93
N SER A 685 17.77 -2.47 35.47
CA SER A 685 18.96 -2.29 36.33
C SER A 685 19.06 -3.24 37.54
N ALA A 686 18.01 -3.99 37.86
CA ALA A 686 17.94 -5.04 38.87
C ALA A 686 18.48 -6.42 38.44
N ASN A 687 18.75 -6.68 37.14
CA ASN A 687 19.54 -7.83 36.69
C ASN A 687 21.01 -7.47 36.36
N GLY A 688 21.28 -6.20 36.04
CA GLY A 688 22.61 -5.60 36.16
C GLY A 688 23.16 -4.97 34.88
N CYS A 689 24.25 -5.56 34.37
CA CYS A 689 24.88 -5.21 33.10
C CYS A 689 25.21 -6.52 32.40
N GLU A 690 24.18 -7.12 31.80
CA GLU A 690 24.16 -8.48 31.26
C GLU A 690 25.18 -8.64 30.13
N TYR A 691 25.48 -7.52 29.46
CA TYR A 691 26.08 -7.54 28.16
C TYR A 691 27.51 -6.99 28.16
N ALA A 692 28.44 -7.73 27.58
CA ALA A 692 29.83 -7.32 27.43
C ALA A 692 30.02 -6.50 26.15
N ASN A 693 30.60 -5.31 26.24
CA ASN A 693 30.77 -4.39 25.11
C ASN A 693 31.78 -4.90 24.08
N ALA A 694 32.57 -5.94 24.41
CA ALA A 694 33.35 -6.70 23.44
C ALA A 694 32.44 -7.56 22.53
N GLY A 695 31.33 -8.06 23.06
CA GLY A 695 30.28 -8.74 22.30
C GLY A 695 29.60 -7.82 21.29
N PHE A 696 29.53 -6.50 21.53
CA PHE A 696 29.01 -5.53 20.55
C PHE A 696 29.74 -5.60 19.20
N ALA A 697 30.96 -6.16 19.15
CA ALA A 697 31.70 -6.33 17.91
C ALA A 697 31.28 -7.56 17.07
N THR A 698 30.47 -8.48 17.61
CA THR A 698 30.27 -9.83 17.04
C THR A 698 28.89 -10.48 17.25
N ASP A 699 28.06 -10.03 18.20
CA ASP A 699 26.69 -10.56 18.38
C ASP A 699 25.71 -9.87 17.41
N VAL A 700 24.91 -10.69 16.73
CA VAL A 700 23.84 -10.25 15.82
C VAL A 700 22.64 -9.65 16.54
N ASN A 701 22.46 -9.92 17.85
CA ASN A 701 21.32 -9.39 18.61
C ASN A 701 21.64 -8.03 19.28
N HIS A 702 22.91 -7.68 19.38
CA HIS A 702 23.40 -6.49 20.07
C HIS A 702 24.60 -5.91 19.31
N CYS A 703 24.44 -5.53 18.05
CA CYS A 703 25.58 -5.13 17.21
C CYS A 703 25.92 -3.64 17.32
N GLY A 704 27.02 -3.31 17.98
CA GLY A 704 27.44 -1.92 18.24
C GLY A 704 26.63 -1.20 19.31
N SER A 705 25.41 -1.66 19.65
CA SER A 705 24.61 -1.17 20.78
C SER A 705 23.68 -2.25 21.34
N CYS A 706 23.16 -1.99 22.54
CA CYS A 706 22.18 -2.84 23.24
C CYS A 706 20.86 -3.11 22.50
N THR A 707 20.49 -2.28 21.53
CA THR A 707 19.19 -2.42 20.83
C THR A 707 19.34 -2.75 19.34
N THR A 708 20.58 -2.90 18.87
CA THR A 708 20.85 -3.17 17.45
C THR A 708 20.77 -4.67 17.15
N VAL A 709 19.55 -5.18 16.98
CA VAL A 709 19.35 -6.50 16.36
C VAL A 709 19.59 -6.37 14.85
N CYS A 710 20.58 -7.11 14.33
CA CYS A 710 20.82 -7.27 12.91
C CYS A 710 19.74 -8.17 12.29
N ALA A 711 18.62 -7.58 11.92
CA ALA A 711 17.62 -8.20 11.05
C ALA A 711 17.99 -7.91 9.59
N THR A 712 18.57 -8.90 8.91
CA THR A 712 18.88 -8.85 7.46
C THR A 712 17.90 -9.74 6.71
N PRO A 713 16.92 -9.19 5.96
CA PRO A 713 16.02 -9.97 5.12
C PRO A 713 16.77 -10.97 4.23
N HIS A 714 16.25 -12.20 4.15
CA HIS A 714 16.76 -13.27 3.28
C HIS A 714 18.26 -13.61 3.39
N ALA A 715 18.93 -13.19 4.47
CA ALA A 715 20.34 -13.45 4.72
C ALA A 715 20.57 -14.01 6.13
N THR A 716 21.71 -14.66 6.32
CA THR A 716 22.27 -14.89 7.65
C THR A 716 22.92 -13.59 8.13
N PRO A 717 22.41 -12.94 9.19
CA PRO A 717 23.00 -11.72 9.71
C PRO A 717 24.37 -12.02 10.34
N VAL A 718 25.27 -11.06 10.24
CA VAL A 718 26.53 -11.02 11.01
C VAL A 718 26.71 -9.65 11.65
N CYS A 719 27.41 -9.61 12.77
CA CYS A 719 27.93 -8.36 13.32
C CYS A 719 29.43 -8.33 13.12
N ASN A 720 29.94 -7.27 12.48
CA ASN A 720 31.36 -7.07 12.25
C ASN A 720 31.80 -5.73 12.85
N ALA A 721 32.61 -5.79 13.91
CA ALA A 721 33.17 -4.62 14.62
C ALA A 721 32.13 -3.59 15.11
N GLY A 722 30.87 -4.00 15.32
CA GLY A 722 29.78 -3.12 15.77
C GLY A 722 29.00 -2.47 14.65
N SER A 723 29.02 -3.06 13.45
CA SER A 723 28.08 -2.76 12.37
C SER A 723 27.45 -4.05 11.85
N CYS A 724 26.13 -4.01 11.61
CA CYS A 724 25.43 -5.14 10.99
C CYS A 724 25.93 -5.36 9.57
N GLY A 725 25.97 -6.63 9.16
CA GLY A 725 26.44 -7.08 7.87
C GLY A 725 25.61 -8.26 7.37
N VAL A 726 25.54 -8.40 6.06
CA VAL A 726 25.16 -9.65 5.38
C VAL A 726 26.32 -10.62 5.52
N GLY A 727 26.06 -11.82 6.06
CA GLY A 727 27.08 -12.87 6.23
C GLY A 727 27.14 -13.81 5.03
N THR A 728 26.01 -14.45 4.78
CA THR A 728 25.73 -15.24 3.57
C THR A 728 24.25 -15.13 3.25
N CYS A 729 23.90 -14.87 2.00
CA CYS A 729 22.51 -14.95 1.56
C CYS A 729 21.95 -16.36 1.78
N ASN A 730 20.66 -16.45 2.06
CA ASN A 730 19.97 -17.73 2.11
C ASN A 730 19.92 -18.34 0.70
N ALA A 731 19.91 -19.67 0.61
CA ALA A 731 19.91 -20.36 -0.68
C ALA A 731 18.68 -19.95 -1.50
N GLY A 732 18.92 -19.32 -2.66
CA GLY A 732 17.87 -18.72 -3.49
C GLY A 732 17.84 -17.19 -3.49
N TYR A 733 18.68 -16.50 -2.71
CA TYR A 733 18.73 -15.03 -2.67
C TYR A 733 20.13 -14.45 -2.92
N SER A 734 20.20 -13.16 -3.25
CA SER A 734 21.43 -12.39 -3.43
C SER A 734 21.29 -10.95 -2.92
N ASP A 735 22.39 -10.42 -2.37
CA ASP A 735 22.64 -9.00 -2.14
C ASP A 735 23.14 -8.39 -3.45
N CYS A 736 22.37 -7.47 -4.04
CA CYS A 736 22.63 -6.91 -5.37
C CYS A 736 22.98 -5.43 -5.34
N ASN A 737 22.63 -4.69 -4.29
CA ASN A 737 22.97 -3.29 -4.10
C ASN A 737 24.22 -3.06 -3.20
N GLY A 738 24.69 -4.08 -2.49
CA GLY A 738 25.84 -4.04 -1.58
C GLY A 738 25.54 -3.40 -0.22
N VAL A 739 24.27 -3.27 0.16
CA VAL A 739 23.80 -2.51 1.32
C VAL A 739 23.38 -3.44 2.45
N ALA A 740 24.20 -3.44 3.50
CA ALA A 740 24.11 -4.37 4.63
C ALA A 740 22.85 -4.29 5.53
N VAL A 741 21.88 -3.41 5.24
CA VAL A 741 20.72 -3.14 6.12
C VAL A 741 19.38 -3.62 5.56
N ASP A 742 19.26 -3.80 4.24
CA ASP A 742 18.10 -4.34 3.54
C ASP A 742 18.25 -5.83 3.14
N GLY A 743 19.47 -6.37 3.19
CA GLY A 743 19.72 -7.81 3.33
C GLY A 743 20.26 -8.48 2.07
N CYS A 744 19.63 -9.59 1.67
CA CYS A 744 19.80 -10.16 0.32
C CYS A 744 18.46 -10.01 -0.40
N GLU A 745 18.21 -8.79 -0.86
CA GLU A 745 16.93 -8.26 -1.33
C GLU A 745 16.40 -8.93 -2.59
N PHE A 746 17.25 -9.63 -3.35
CA PHE A 746 16.89 -10.18 -4.65
C PHE A 746 16.68 -11.70 -4.64
N ASP A 747 15.56 -12.17 -5.18
CA ASP A 747 15.28 -13.60 -5.41
C ASP A 747 15.97 -14.09 -6.69
N ASN A 748 16.86 -15.08 -6.56
CA ASN A 748 17.65 -15.64 -7.67
C ASN A 748 16.78 -16.35 -8.72
N ALA A 749 15.52 -16.69 -8.45
CA ALA A 749 14.56 -17.10 -9.47
C ALA A 749 14.23 -15.94 -10.43
N GLY A 750 14.18 -14.70 -9.91
CA GLY A 750 14.00 -13.48 -10.69
C GLY A 750 15.13 -13.21 -11.69
N PHE A 751 16.35 -13.71 -11.45
CA PHE A 751 17.47 -13.59 -12.40
C PHE A 751 17.16 -14.24 -13.77
N ALA A 752 16.15 -15.12 -13.86
CA ALA A 752 15.74 -15.72 -15.14
C ALA A 752 14.91 -14.78 -16.04
N SER A 753 14.34 -13.69 -15.48
CA SER A 753 13.29 -12.88 -16.12
C SER A 753 13.32 -11.37 -15.82
N ASP A 754 14.03 -10.87 -14.80
CA ASP A 754 14.15 -9.43 -14.54
C ASP A 754 15.18 -8.77 -15.48
N PRO A 755 14.79 -7.77 -16.31
CA PRO A 755 15.71 -7.03 -17.16
C PRO A 755 16.81 -6.24 -16.41
N ASN A 756 16.70 -6.01 -15.11
CA ASN A 756 17.66 -5.21 -14.33
C ASN A 756 18.74 -6.06 -13.63
N HIS A 757 18.50 -7.36 -13.49
CA HIS A 757 19.35 -8.29 -12.75
C HIS A 757 19.55 -9.61 -13.52
N CYS A 758 19.61 -9.54 -14.86
CA CYS A 758 19.48 -10.71 -15.70
C CYS A 758 20.68 -11.65 -15.61
N GLY A 759 20.46 -12.88 -15.14
CA GLY A 759 21.51 -13.85 -14.87
C GLY A 759 22.37 -13.54 -13.63
N GLY A 760 22.15 -12.40 -12.96
CA GLY A 760 22.88 -11.98 -11.77
C GLY A 760 22.76 -10.49 -11.46
N CYS A 761 23.13 -10.12 -10.23
CA CYS A 761 23.04 -8.76 -9.71
C CYS A 761 23.62 -7.69 -10.64
N SER A 762 22.94 -6.54 -10.69
CA SER A 762 23.27 -5.36 -11.51
C SER A 762 23.47 -5.61 -13.02
N THR A 763 23.08 -6.77 -13.54
CA THR A 763 23.18 -7.10 -14.97
C THR A 763 21.95 -6.57 -15.71
N VAL A 764 21.95 -5.25 -15.93
CA VAL A 764 20.88 -4.55 -16.64
C VAL A 764 20.97 -4.82 -18.14
N CYS A 765 19.88 -5.28 -18.74
CA CYS A 765 19.72 -5.47 -20.19
C CYS A 765 19.50 -4.13 -20.91
N ALA A 766 20.48 -3.23 -20.79
CA ALA A 766 20.50 -1.96 -21.50
C ALA A 766 21.15 -2.14 -22.88
N PHE A 767 20.37 -1.97 -23.94
CA PHE A 767 20.82 -2.02 -25.33
C PHE A 767 20.66 -0.65 -26.01
N GLN A 768 21.46 -0.34 -27.03
CA GLN A 768 21.31 0.95 -27.70
C GLN A 768 20.04 0.98 -28.57
N HIS A 769 19.16 1.95 -28.32
CA HIS A 769 17.88 2.14 -29.00
C HIS A 769 16.95 0.91 -29.00
N ALA A 770 17.05 0.05 -27.98
CA ALA A 770 16.30 -1.20 -27.91
C ALA A 770 15.95 -1.56 -26.46
N ASP A 771 14.74 -2.08 -26.26
CA ASP A 771 14.24 -2.44 -24.95
C ASP A 771 14.62 -3.88 -24.62
N GLY A 772 15.55 -4.07 -23.68
CA GLY A 772 16.03 -5.38 -23.29
C GLY A 772 15.07 -6.14 -22.38
N ALA A 773 14.93 -7.44 -22.62
CA ALA A 773 14.31 -8.39 -21.70
C ALA A 773 15.35 -9.41 -21.23
N CYS A 774 15.10 -9.99 -20.05
CA CYS A 774 15.83 -11.16 -19.60
C CYS A 774 15.11 -12.44 -20.03
N VAL A 775 15.84 -13.35 -20.69
CA VAL A 775 15.29 -14.62 -21.15
C VAL A 775 16.18 -15.75 -20.65
N SER A 776 15.69 -16.51 -19.66
CA SER A 776 16.41 -17.63 -19.03
C SER A 776 17.78 -17.25 -18.44
N GLY A 777 17.93 -16.01 -17.96
CA GLY A 777 19.18 -15.50 -17.38
C GLY A 777 20.21 -15.01 -18.38
N ALA A 778 19.80 -14.74 -19.63
CA ALA A 778 20.58 -14.00 -20.61
C ALA A 778 19.79 -12.78 -21.12
N CYS A 779 20.46 -11.63 -21.24
CA CYS A 779 19.84 -10.45 -21.84
C CYS A 779 19.64 -10.66 -23.34
N ALA A 780 18.45 -10.30 -23.82
CA ALA A 780 18.09 -10.28 -25.23
C ALA A 780 17.27 -9.02 -25.54
N ILE A 781 17.33 -8.54 -26.77
CA ILE A 781 16.45 -7.47 -27.23
C ILE A 781 15.02 -8.02 -27.31
N SER A 782 14.06 -7.33 -26.69
CA SER A 782 12.64 -7.68 -26.80
C SER A 782 11.97 -6.99 -27.98
N VAL A 783 12.29 -5.71 -28.19
CA VAL A 783 11.82 -4.89 -29.32
C VAL A 783 12.81 -3.74 -29.55
N CYS A 784 12.97 -3.31 -30.80
CA CYS A 784 13.66 -2.07 -31.11
C CYS A 784 12.75 -0.87 -30.83
N GLN A 785 13.33 0.27 -30.42
CA GLN A 785 12.57 1.50 -30.25
C GLN A 785 12.12 2.04 -31.62
N GLN A 786 10.97 2.74 -31.65
CA GLN A 786 10.34 3.16 -32.89
C GLN A 786 11.29 4.03 -33.75
N GLY A 787 11.54 3.61 -34.99
CA GLY A 787 12.49 4.26 -35.90
C GLY A 787 13.90 3.66 -35.88
N PHE A 788 14.11 2.54 -35.19
CA PHE A 788 15.37 1.80 -35.18
C PHE A 788 15.18 0.30 -35.44
N SER A 789 16.20 -0.31 -36.05
CA SER A 789 16.21 -1.74 -36.40
C SER A 789 17.57 -2.39 -36.12
N ASN A 790 17.57 -3.66 -35.68
CA ASN A 790 18.77 -4.50 -35.65
C ASN A 790 18.98 -5.15 -37.03
N CYS A 791 19.84 -4.57 -37.87
CA CYS A 791 20.09 -5.07 -39.23
C CYS A 791 21.28 -6.02 -39.37
N ASN A 792 22.11 -6.20 -38.33
CA ASN A 792 23.25 -7.12 -38.35
C ASN A 792 22.92 -8.51 -37.77
N GLY A 793 21.78 -8.67 -37.08
CA GLY A 793 21.36 -9.89 -36.40
C GLY A 793 22.06 -10.15 -35.05
N VAL A 794 22.82 -9.17 -34.53
CA VAL A 794 23.62 -9.30 -33.31
C VAL A 794 22.94 -8.54 -32.19
N ALA A 795 22.27 -9.24 -31.28
CA ALA A 795 21.51 -8.62 -30.19
C ALA A 795 22.38 -8.06 -29.04
N ALA A 796 23.67 -7.78 -29.27
CA ALA A 796 24.63 -7.37 -28.25
C ALA A 796 25.03 -5.89 -28.35
N ASP A 797 24.93 -5.29 -29.53
CA ASP A 797 25.14 -3.87 -29.80
C ASP A 797 23.83 -3.08 -29.58
N GLY A 798 22.71 -3.51 -30.18
CA GLY A 798 21.39 -2.92 -29.93
C GLY A 798 20.45 -2.97 -31.14
N CYS A 799 19.82 -1.85 -31.46
CA CYS A 799 19.14 -1.62 -32.74
C CYS A 799 19.84 -0.45 -33.45
N GLU A 800 20.98 -0.78 -34.06
CA GLU A 800 22.01 0.17 -34.50
C GLU A 800 21.57 1.01 -35.70
N TYR A 801 20.59 0.53 -36.46
CA TYR A 801 20.20 1.12 -37.73
C TYR A 801 19.03 2.09 -37.54
N ASP A 802 19.21 3.35 -37.96
CA ASP A 802 18.15 4.36 -38.03
C ASP A 802 17.29 4.09 -39.27
N ASP A 803 15.99 3.83 -39.07
CA ASP A 803 15.06 3.44 -40.13
C ASP A 803 14.91 4.52 -41.23
N THR A 804 15.28 5.79 -40.96
CA THR A 804 15.31 6.84 -41.99
C THR A 804 16.40 6.56 -43.05
N GLY A 805 17.42 5.78 -42.72
CA GLY A 805 18.45 5.30 -43.64
C GLY A 805 17.89 4.43 -44.76
N PHE A 806 16.83 3.64 -44.49
CA PHE A 806 16.20 2.74 -45.48
C PHE A 806 15.70 3.45 -46.74
N ALA A 807 15.47 4.78 -46.67
CA ALA A 807 15.04 5.58 -47.80
C ALA A 807 16.15 5.88 -48.83
N THR A 808 17.43 5.66 -48.47
CA THR A 808 18.61 6.10 -49.27
C THR A 808 19.81 5.16 -49.25
N ASP A 809 19.94 4.26 -48.27
CA ASP A 809 21.05 3.31 -48.19
C ASP A 809 20.89 2.16 -49.18
N VAL A 810 21.85 2.04 -50.10
CA VAL A 810 21.90 0.97 -51.10
C VAL A 810 22.06 -0.44 -50.49
N ASN A 811 22.50 -0.56 -49.22
CA ASN A 811 22.72 -1.86 -48.55
C ASN A 811 21.50 -2.35 -47.75
N HIS A 812 20.55 -1.45 -47.48
CA HIS A 812 19.38 -1.68 -46.61
C HIS A 812 18.12 -1.05 -47.23
N CYS A 813 17.94 -1.21 -48.54
CA CYS A 813 16.97 -0.43 -49.28
C CYS A 813 15.53 -0.90 -49.01
N GLY A 814 14.79 -0.12 -48.22
CA GLY A 814 13.46 -0.48 -47.74
C GLY A 814 13.43 -1.49 -46.58
N GLY A 815 14.56 -1.83 -45.98
CA GLY A 815 14.62 -2.64 -44.76
C GLY A 815 15.98 -3.29 -44.48
N CYS A 816 16.09 -3.99 -43.34
CA CYS A 816 17.33 -4.68 -42.98
C CYS A 816 17.75 -5.75 -44.00
N ALA A 817 19.06 -5.83 -44.26
CA ALA A 817 19.70 -6.80 -45.15
C ALA A 817 19.08 -6.91 -46.57
N THR A 818 18.57 -5.79 -47.11
CA THR A 818 18.05 -5.69 -48.49
C THR A 818 18.99 -4.87 -49.40
N PRO A 819 20.16 -5.40 -49.79
CA PRO A 819 21.07 -4.68 -50.68
C PRO A 819 20.47 -4.56 -52.09
N CYS A 820 20.33 -3.33 -52.55
CA CYS A 820 19.90 -2.98 -53.89
C CYS A 820 21.03 -3.28 -54.89
N ALA A 821 21.07 -4.53 -55.38
CA ALA A 821 22.08 -5.05 -56.29
C ALA A 821 21.44 -5.59 -57.59
N PRO A 822 20.94 -4.70 -58.48
CA PRO A 822 20.38 -5.10 -59.77
C PRO A 822 21.41 -5.84 -60.63
N VAL A 823 20.97 -6.88 -61.35
CA VAL A 823 21.85 -7.73 -62.15
C VAL A 823 22.49 -6.91 -63.27
N ASN A 824 23.82 -6.98 -63.40
CA ASN A 824 24.62 -6.15 -64.32
C ASN A 824 24.46 -4.63 -64.16
N GLY A 825 23.95 -4.14 -63.03
CA GLY A 825 23.75 -2.72 -62.76
C GLY A 825 24.42 -2.24 -61.47
N VAL A 826 24.44 -0.91 -61.29
CA VAL A 826 24.69 -0.24 -60.02
C VAL A 826 23.34 0.19 -59.46
N GLY A 827 22.98 -0.34 -58.29
CA GLY A 827 21.75 0.04 -57.61
C GLY A 827 21.85 1.38 -56.91
N ALA A 828 20.71 2.04 -56.74
CA ALA A 828 20.50 3.12 -55.79
C ALA A 828 19.16 2.95 -55.08
N CYS A 829 19.11 3.32 -53.81
CA CYS A 829 17.86 3.38 -53.06
C CYS A 829 17.26 4.78 -53.15
N VAL A 830 15.98 4.87 -53.52
CA VAL A 830 15.24 6.14 -53.58
C VAL A 830 13.87 5.93 -52.96
N ALA A 831 13.58 6.65 -51.87
CA ALA A 831 12.30 6.57 -51.15
C ALA A 831 11.90 5.13 -50.77
N SER A 832 12.88 4.36 -50.29
CA SER A 832 12.75 2.95 -49.88
C SER A 832 12.45 1.95 -51.01
N VAL A 833 12.70 2.36 -52.26
CA VAL A 833 12.59 1.50 -53.46
C VAL A 833 13.96 1.34 -54.11
N CYS A 834 14.33 0.12 -54.47
CA CYS A 834 15.55 -0.17 -55.23
C CYS A 834 15.37 0.24 -56.69
N THR A 835 16.37 0.95 -57.24
CA THR A 835 16.38 1.49 -58.60
C THR A 835 17.72 1.26 -59.27
N VAL A 836 17.77 1.25 -60.59
CA VAL A 836 19.02 1.20 -61.37
C VAL A 836 19.56 2.62 -61.53
N ALA A 837 20.73 2.91 -60.97
CA ALA A 837 21.41 4.19 -61.13
C ALA A 837 22.25 4.26 -62.42
N SER A 838 22.82 3.13 -62.82
CA SER A 838 23.51 2.95 -64.11
C SER A 838 23.70 1.46 -64.41
N CYS A 839 23.88 1.13 -65.69
CA CYS A 839 24.25 -0.21 -66.11
C CYS A 839 25.77 -0.39 -66.19
N ALA A 840 26.24 -1.62 -66.01
CA ALA A 840 27.63 -1.99 -66.27
C ALA A 840 27.96 -1.83 -67.76
N THR A 841 29.24 -1.58 -68.07
CA THR A 841 29.68 -1.39 -69.46
C THR A 841 29.37 -2.61 -70.33
N GLY A 842 28.58 -2.42 -71.39
CA GLY A 842 28.09 -3.50 -72.25
C GLY A 842 26.70 -4.04 -71.88
N PHE A 843 25.99 -3.39 -70.95
CA PHE A 843 24.62 -3.73 -70.58
C PHE A 843 23.73 -2.48 -70.58
N TRP A 844 22.44 -2.69 -70.85
CA TRP A 844 21.37 -1.71 -70.87
C TRP A 844 20.15 -2.29 -70.14
N ASN A 845 19.29 -1.39 -69.66
CA ASN A 845 17.96 -1.67 -69.17
C ASN A 845 16.98 -1.14 -70.22
N LEU A 846 16.06 -1.99 -70.68
CA LEU A 846 15.19 -1.74 -71.82
C LEU A 846 13.73 -1.50 -71.42
N ASP A 847 13.27 -2.13 -70.33
CA ASP A 847 11.87 -2.06 -69.87
C ASP A 847 11.63 -1.07 -68.72
N GLY A 848 12.69 -0.56 -68.09
CA GLY A 848 12.64 0.35 -66.95
C GLY A 848 12.53 -0.33 -65.57
N ASP A 849 12.49 -1.66 -65.48
CA ASP A 849 12.35 -2.38 -64.21
C ASP A 849 13.70 -2.52 -63.49
N ALA A 850 13.72 -2.32 -62.18
CA ALA A 850 14.91 -2.48 -61.36
C ALA A 850 15.07 -3.91 -60.80
N ALA A 851 14.03 -4.74 -60.88
CA ALA A 851 14.02 -6.10 -60.32
C ALA A 851 14.76 -7.13 -61.18
N ASN A 852 14.80 -6.93 -62.51
CA ASN A 852 15.57 -7.75 -63.46
C ASN A 852 16.96 -7.14 -63.73
N GLY A 853 17.12 -5.81 -63.72
CA GLY A 853 18.39 -5.11 -63.60
C GLY A 853 18.84 -4.36 -64.86
N CYS A 854 19.92 -4.81 -65.48
CA CYS A 854 20.35 -4.39 -66.82
C CYS A 854 20.51 -5.65 -67.67
N GLU A 855 19.36 -6.09 -68.17
CA GLU A 855 19.10 -7.39 -68.78
C GLU A 855 19.59 -7.48 -70.23
N TYR A 856 19.71 -6.35 -70.93
CA TYR A 856 20.07 -6.31 -72.35
C TYR A 856 21.58 -6.10 -72.56
N ALA A 857 22.28 -7.17 -72.93
CA ALA A 857 23.72 -7.15 -73.18
C ALA A 857 24.05 -6.52 -74.55
N CYS A 858 24.32 -5.21 -74.56
CA CYS A 858 24.58 -4.42 -75.77
C CYS A 858 25.68 -3.37 -75.57
N THR A 859 26.55 -3.21 -76.58
CA THR A 859 27.65 -2.22 -76.57
C THR A 859 27.37 -1.10 -77.58
N LYS A 860 26.74 -0.03 -77.11
CA LYS A 860 26.32 1.11 -77.94
C LYS A 860 27.51 1.72 -78.69
N ALA A 861 27.58 1.46 -80.00
CA ALA A 861 28.63 1.91 -80.89
C ALA A 861 28.25 3.22 -81.61
N SER A 862 26.95 3.46 -81.78
CA SER A 862 26.36 4.57 -82.51
C SER A 862 25.28 5.29 -81.68
N ALA A 863 24.75 6.38 -82.21
CA ALA A 863 23.50 7.00 -81.75
C ALA A 863 22.26 6.52 -82.55
N THR A 864 22.49 5.81 -83.67
CA THR A 864 21.50 5.27 -84.61
C THR A 864 22.05 4.00 -85.26
N ASP A 865 21.30 2.91 -85.28
CA ASP A 865 21.73 1.65 -85.93
C ASP A 865 21.57 1.68 -87.46
N THR A 866 22.54 2.29 -88.14
CA THR A 866 22.51 2.47 -89.62
C THR A 866 23.23 1.38 -90.41
N THR A 867 23.74 0.33 -89.77
CA THR A 867 24.75 -0.57 -90.36
C THR A 867 24.27 -2.02 -90.37
N CYS A 868 24.04 -2.61 -91.56
CA CYS A 868 23.67 -4.02 -91.64
C CYS A 868 24.81 -4.93 -91.19
N ASN A 869 24.80 -5.36 -89.93
CA ASN A 869 25.84 -6.16 -89.30
C ASN A 869 25.31 -7.18 -88.27
N GLY A 870 24.02 -7.13 -87.91
CA GLY A 870 23.39 -8.05 -86.96
C GLY A 870 23.75 -7.81 -85.49
N ILE A 871 24.32 -6.64 -85.19
CA ILE A 871 24.51 -6.04 -83.87
C ILE A 871 23.40 -5.00 -83.71
N ASP A 872 23.04 -4.68 -82.47
CA ASP A 872 22.20 -3.51 -82.18
C ASP A 872 23.17 -2.36 -81.87
N ASP A 873 23.44 -1.50 -82.85
CA ASP A 873 24.51 -0.49 -82.72
C ASP A 873 24.10 0.69 -81.81
N ASP A 874 22.79 0.89 -81.52
CA ASP A 874 22.30 1.94 -80.60
C ASP A 874 21.60 1.43 -79.32
N CYS A 875 21.47 0.12 -79.14
CA CYS A 875 20.90 -0.56 -77.98
C CYS A 875 19.41 -0.28 -77.71
N ASN A 876 18.59 -0.22 -78.77
CA ASN A 876 17.14 -0.04 -78.66
C ASN A 876 16.31 -1.35 -78.57
N GLY A 877 16.96 -2.51 -78.65
CA GLY A 877 16.32 -3.84 -78.60
C GLY A 877 15.94 -4.40 -79.98
N ILE A 878 16.08 -3.61 -81.05
CA ILE A 878 15.92 -4.00 -82.45
C ILE A 878 17.29 -3.87 -83.13
N LYS A 879 17.55 -4.69 -84.15
CA LYS A 879 18.84 -4.73 -84.86
C LYS A 879 18.70 -4.25 -86.28
N ASP A 880 19.73 -3.58 -86.78
CA ASP A 880 19.82 -3.06 -88.14
C ASP A 880 18.63 -2.10 -88.49
N ASP A 881 17.97 -1.49 -87.50
CA ASP A 881 16.62 -0.89 -87.65
C ASP A 881 16.61 0.50 -88.33
N GLY A 882 17.72 1.22 -88.24
CA GLY A 882 18.00 2.44 -89.01
C GLY A 882 18.78 2.20 -90.30
N TYR A 883 18.94 0.95 -90.77
CA TYR A 883 19.78 0.60 -91.92
C TYR A 883 19.42 1.38 -93.20
N VAL A 884 20.45 1.94 -93.86
CA VAL A 884 20.32 2.68 -95.12
C VAL A 884 20.87 1.83 -96.27
N PRO A 885 20.02 1.33 -97.20
CA PRO A 885 20.46 0.49 -98.30
C PRO A 885 21.49 1.11 -99.24
N VAL A 886 22.54 0.36 -99.55
CA VAL A 886 23.40 0.61 -100.71
C VAL A 886 22.73 0.10 -102.01
N THR A 887 23.18 0.54 -103.18
CA THR A 887 22.68 0.03 -104.47
C THR A 887 23.73 -0.80 -105.21
N CYS A 888 23.30 -1.85 -105.91
CA CYS A 888 24.12 -2.66 -106.82
C CYS A 888 23.48 -2.77 -108.20
N GLY A 889 24.27 -3.17 -109.21
CA GLY A 889 23.88 -3.16 -110.62
C GLY A 889 24.24 -1.84 -111.33
N GLN A 890 24.05 -1.83 -112.65
CA GLN A 890 24.09 -0.63 -113.51
C GLN A 890 22.87 -0.66 -114.44
N GLY A 891 22.59 0.46 -115.11
CA GLY A 891 21.46 0.56 -116.05
C GLY A 891 20.12 0.23 -115.40
N ALA A 892 19.27 -0.50 -116.13
CA ALA A 892 17.97 -0.95 -115.63
C ALA A 892 18.07 -2.02 -114.52
N CYS A 893 19.23 -2.68 -114.34
CA CYS A 893 19.45 -3.69 -113.32
C CYS A 893 19.79 -3.12 -111.93
N GLN A 894 19.70 -1.81 -111.69
CA GLN A 894 20.02 -1.22 -110.39
C GLN A 894 18.99 -1.58 -109.31
N ALA A 895 19.43 -2.20 -108.23
CA ALA A 895 18.62 -2.63 -107.10
C ALA A 895 19.16 -2.11 -105.76
N ASN A 896 18.28 -1.92 -104.78
CA ASN A 896 18.66 -1.66 -103.39
C ASN A 896 19.06 -2.97 -102.70
N ALA A 897 20.08 -2.92 -101.85
CA ALA A 897 20.44 -3.99 -100.95
C ALA A 897 19.34 -4.22 -99.89
N VAL A 898 19.22 -5.45 -99.41
CA VAL A 898 18.33 -5.85 -98.32
C VAL A 898 19.17 -6.44 -97.21
N CYS A 899 19.06 -5.87 -96.01
CA CYS A 899 19.60 -6.47 -94.81
C CYS A 899 18.68 -7.58 -94.33
N GLN A 900 19.19 -8.81 -94.16
CA GLN A 900 18.48 -9.89 -93.46
C GLN A 900 19.45 -10.63 -92.55
N GLY A 901 19.17 -10.60 -91.24
CA GLY A 901 19.97 -11.30 -90.22
C GLY A 901 21.42 -10.84 -90.14
N GLY A 902 21.68 -9.53 -90.29
CA GLY A 902 23.03 -8.96 -90.30
C GLY A 902 23.85 -9.25 -91.57
N VAL A 903 23.22 -9.74 -92.64
CA VAL A 903 23.88 -9.92 -93.94
C VAL A 903 23.28 -8.97 -94.97
N GLU A 904 24.11 -8.04 -95.46
CA GLU A 904 23.77 -7.17 -96.56
C GLU A 904 23.77 -7.98 -97.86
N THR A 905 22.58 -8.23 -98.42
CA THR A 905 22.43 -8.95 -99.69
C THR A 905 21.92 -8.00 -100.77
N CYS A 906 22.71 -7.80 -101.82
CA CYS A 906 22.31 -7.04 -102.99
C CYS A 906 22.45 -7.91 -104.24
N THR A 907 21.32 -8.24 -104.85
CA THR A 907 21.27 -8.97 -106.13
C THR A 907 20.79 -7.97 -107.19
N PRO A 908 21.60 -7.66 -108.23
CA PRO A 908 21.15 -6.84 -109.35
C PRO A 908 19.89 -7.43 -110.01
N GLY A 909 19.12 -6.57 -110.68
CA GLY A 909 17.99 -7.00 -111.51
C GLY A 909 18.41 -8.04 -112.55
N ALA A 910 17.50 -8.95 -112.90
CA ALA A 910 17.75 -9.91 -113.98
C ALA A 910 17.77 -9.16 -115.33
N PRO A 911 18.80 -9.36 -116.17
CA PRO A 911 18.90 -8.67 -117.44
C PRO A 911 17.81 -9.11 -118.43
N ALA A 912 17.31 -8.18 -119.23
CA ALA A 912 16.47 -8.47 -120.38
C ALA A 912 17.34 -8.82 -121.60
N GLN A 913 16.76 -9.31 -122.70
CA GLN A 913 17.45 -9.32 -123.99
C GLN A 913 17.05 -8.06 -124.77
N GLU A 914 18.04 -7.37 -125.33
CA GLU A 914 17.78 -6.39 -126.38
C GLU A 914 17.29 -7.07 -127.66
N GLY A 915 16.30 -6.46 -128.31
CA GLY A 915 15.69 -6.99 -129.52
C GLY A 915 16.54 -6.77 -130.80
N PRO A 916 16.10 -7.30 -131.94
CA PRO A 916 16.73 -7.04 -133.23
C PRO A 916 16.44 -5.62 -133.75
N GLU A 917 17.16 -5.20 -134.79
CA GLU A 917 17.08 -3.88 -135.44
C GLU A 917 15.64 -3.36 -135.63
N GLY A 918 15.23 -2.40 -134.80
CA GLY A 918 13.89 -1.79 -134.82
C GLY A 918 13.02 -2.06 -133.58
N ASP A 919 13.48 -2.88 -132.64
CA ASP A 919 12.85 -3.01 -131.31
C ASP A 919 13.01 -1.70 -130.49
N PRO A 920 12.00 -1.27 -129.71
CA PRO A 920 12.14 -0.18 -128.75
C PRO A 920 13.38 -0.25 -127.85
N THR A 921 13.83 -1.43 -127.42
CA THR A 921 15.01 -1.57 -126.52
C THR A 921 16.36 -1.27 -127.20
N CYS A 922 16.37 -1.06 -128.52
CA CYS A 922 17.57 -0.63 -129.28
C CYS A 922 17.52 0.87 -129.62
N ALA A 923 16.62 1.64 -129.00
CA ALA A 923 16.46 3.08 -129.23
C ALA A 923 15.90 3.85 -128.00
N ASP A 924 16.02 3.31 -126.78
CA ASP A 924 15.49 3.90 -125.54
C ASP A 924 16.56 4.50 -124.60
N ASN A 925 17.84 4.42 -124.98
CA ASN A 925 18.99 4.87 -124.22
C ASN A 925 19.26 4.12 -122.89
N ALA A 926 18.69 2.93 -122.70
CA ALA A 926 18.96 2.07 -121.55
C ALA A 926 19.88 0.88 -121.89
N ASP A 927 20.78 0.56 -120.95
CA ASP A 927 21.57 -0.68 -120.90
C ASP A 927 20.65 -1.78 -120.38
N ASN A 928 19.99 -2.49 -121.29
CA ASN A 928 18.84 -3.35 -121.00
C ASN A 928 19.23 -4.82 -120.74
N ASP A 929 20.33 -5.30 -121.32
CA ASP A 929 20.97 -6.57 -120.96
C ASP A 929 22.04 -6.41 -119.85
N CYS A 930 22.29 -5.17 -119.43
CA CYS A 930 23.20 -4.79 -118.35
C CYS A 930 24.67 -5.19 -118.61
N ASN A 931 25.10 -5.21 -119.89
CA ASN A 931 26.48 -5.45 -120.29
C ASN A 931 27.39 -4.20 -120.27
N GLY A 932 26.81 -3.00 -120.13
CA GLY A 932 27.53 -1.72 -120.15
C GLY A 932 27.51 -1.00 -121.51
N SER A 933 26.65 -1.45 -122.43
CA SER A 933 26.37 -0.85 -123.73
C SER A 933 24.90 -0.37 -123.78
N ALA A 934 24.49 0.34 -124.83
CA ALA A 934 23.08 0.68 -125.04
C ALA A 934 22.82 0.99 -126.52
N ASP A 935 21.62 0.70 -127.00
CA ASP A 935 21.14 0.98 -128.36
C ASP A 935 22.14 0.48 -129.45
N LEU A 936 22.36 1.30 -130.48
CA LEU A 936 23.26 1.09 -131.62
C LEU A 936 24.75 0.94 -131.27
N ALA A 937 25.13 0.98 -129.99
CA ALA A 937 26.46 0.57 -129.54
C ALA A 937 26.57 -0.94 -129.31
N ASP A 938 25.45 -1.64 -129.10
CA ASP A 938 25.43 -3.07 -128.82
C ASP A 938 25.50 -3.94 -130.09
N PRO A 939 26.25 -5.07 -130.09
CA PRO A 939 26.28 -6.02 -131.20
C PRO A 939 24.96 -6.77 -131.50
N ALA A 940 23.98 -6.81 -130.58
CA ALA A 940 22.75 -7.60 -130.71
C ALA A 940 21.73 -7.00 -131.68
N CYS A 941 21.68 -5.68 -131.85
CA CYS A 941 20.69 -4.95 -132.63
C CYS A 941 20.81 -5.09 -134.17
N GLN A 942 21.16 -6.28 -134.72
CA GLN A 942 21.34 -6.53 -136.17
C GLN A 942 20.64 -7.82 -136.64
N SER A 943 20.16 -7.82 -137.89
CA SER A 943 18.99 -8.61 -138.31
C SER A 943 19.24 -9.92 -139.11
N GLU A 944 18.44 -10.96 -138.79
CA GLU A 944 18.05 -12.10 -139.65
C GLU A 944 16.58 -12.47 -139.27
N GLY A 945 15.73 -12.90 -140.22
CA GLY A 945 14.26 -12.75 -140.06
C GLY A 945 13.36 -14.01 -140.16
N GLY A 946 12.14 -13.92 -139.60
CA GLY A 946 11.07 -14.92 -139.75
C GLY A 946 9.76 -14.61 -138.98
N LEU A 947 8.60 -14.85 -139.61
CA LEU A 947 7.22 -14.71 -139.08
C LEU A 947 6.60 -16.13 -138.83
N PRO A 948 5.36 -16.33 -138.29
CA PRO A 948 4.39 -15.42 -137.63
C PRO A 948 3.64 -15.91 -136.33
N ASP A 949 3.18 -14.96 -135.50
CA ASP A 949 1.80 -14.79 -134.94
C ASP A 949 1.12 -15.76 -133.90
N ALA A 950 0.13 -15.18 -133.19
CA ALA A 950 -1.05 -15.71 -132.48
C ALA A 950 -1.01 -16.02 -130.95
N ALA A 951 -1.81 -15.23 -130.19
CA ALA A 951 -2.00 -15.22 -128.72
C ALA A 951 -3.20 -16.06 -128.20
N LEU A 952 -3.38 -16.10 -126.85
CA LEU A 952 -4.57 -16.36 -125.97
C LEU A 952 -4.02 -16.50 -124.50
N ASP A 953 -4.62 -16.24 -123.32
CA ASP A 953 -5.98 -16.01 -122.75
C ASP A 953 -6.27 -17.05 -121.60
N GLY A 954 -7.03 -16.70 -120.54
CA GLY A 954 -7.73 -17.69 -119.68
C GLY A 954 -7.55 -17.75 -118.14
N ASP A 955 -8.20 -16.86 -117.37
CA ASP A 955 -9.29 -17.10 -116.36
C ASP A 955 -9.27 -18.10 -115.14
N LEU A 956 -9.99 -17.65 -114.07
CA LEU A 956 -10.88 -18.37 -113.07
C LEU A 956 -10.45 -18.96 -111.67
N ASP A 957 -11.04 -18.35 -110.61
CA ASP A 957 -11.72 -18.83 -109.37
C ASP A 957 -11.37 -20.13 -108.56
N ALA A 958 -11.34 -20.06 -107.20
CA ALA A 958 -12.35 -20.65 -106.26
C ALA A 958 -12.00 -20.78 -104.73
N ILE A 959 -12.86 -20.21 -103.85
CA ILE A 959 -13.42 -20.68 -102.54
C ILE A 959 -12.53 -21.31 -101.40
N GLY A 960 -12.61 -20.74 -100.16
CA GLY A 960 -11.89 -21.07 -98.89
C GLY A 960 -12.20 -22.39 -98.14
N PRO A 961 -12.23 -22.50 -96.76
CA PRO A 961 -12.39 -21.46 -95.72
C PRO A 961 -11.50 -21.58 -94.42
N ASP A 962 -11.79 -20.70 -93.44
CA ASP A 962 -11.55 -20.76 -91.97
C ASP A 962 -10.17 -20.51 -91.31
N ALA A 963 -10.26 -19.88 -90.11
CA ALA A 963 -9.33 -19.81 -88.95
C ALA A 963 -8.26 -18.67 -88.81
N GLU A 964 -8.60 -17.72 -87.93
CA GLU A 964 -7.79 -17.03 -86.90
C GLU A 964 -6.66 -16.00 -87.19
N GLN A 965 -6.76 -14.91 -86.39
CA GLN A 965 -5.73 -14.10 -85.72
C GLN A 965 -5.00 -12.91 -86.40
N ASP A 966 -5.20 -11.77 -85.73
CA ASP A 966 -4.30 -10.63 -85.43
C ASP A 966 -4.10 -9.48 -86.45
N ALA A 967 -3.77 -8.31 -85.86
CA ALA A 967 -3.04 -7.13 -86.34
C ALA A 967 -3.19 -6.61 -87.80
N THR A 968 -3.32 -5.30 -88.09
CA THR A 968 -3.39 -4.06 -87.28
C THR A 968 -3.89 -2.91 -88.21
N GLN A 969 -3.70 -1.65 -87.78
CA GLN A 969 -3.70 -0.38 -88.54
C GLN A 969 -5.00 0.42 -88.45
N ASP A 970 -5.04 1.65 -87.89
CA ASP A 970 -4.13 2.82 -87.94
C ASP A 970 -4.45 3.78 -89.11
N THR A 971 -4.92 4.99 -88.78
CA THR A 971 -4.25 6.26 -89.12
C THR A 971 -5.11 7.48 -88.75
N SER A 972 -4.47 8.45 -88.11
CA SER A 972 -4.75 9.90 -88.12
C SER A 972 -6.21 10.44 -88.07
N ALA A 973 -6.52 11.22 -87.04
CA ALA A 973 -6.77 12.67 -87.22
C ALA A 973 -6.74 13.44 -85.88
N GLN A 974 -5.90 14.48 -85.82
CA GLN A 974 -6.13 15.64 -84.94
C GLN A 974 -6.97 16.67 -85.71
N ASP A 975 -7.76 17.51 -85.03
CA ASP A 975 -7.47 18.95 -84.87
C ASP A 975 -8.46 19.59 -83.87
N THR A 976 -8.32 20.90 -83.65
CA THR A 976 -8.65 21.67 -82.45
C THR A 976 -9.96 22.49 -82.53
N SER A 977 -10.51 22.83 -81.36
CA SER A 977 -10.85 24.23 -81.02
C SER A 977 -11.00 24.42 -79.49
N VAL A 978 -10.68 25.64 -79.02
CA VAL A 978 -10.42 26.10 -77.62
C VAL A 978 -11.28 27.38 -77.36
N PRO A 979 -11.52 27.93 -76.13
CA PRO A 979 -11.18 27.53 -74.75
C PRO A 979 -12.46 27.05 -73.97
N ASP A 980 -12.89 27.38 -72.73
CA ASP A 980 -12.52 28.30 -71.61
C ASP A 980 -13.37 27.91 -70.35
N VAL A 981 -13.21 28.32 -69.08
CA VAL A 981 -12.34 29.26 -68.33
C VAL A 981 -12.14 28.72 -66.87
N THR A 982 -11.02 29.03 -66.19
CA THR A 982 -10.76 29.17 -64.69
C THR A 982 -11.44 28.28 -63.61
N GLN A 983 -10.91 28.07 -62.39
CA GLN A 983 -9.54 28.03 -61.83
C GLN A 983 -9.58 27.55 -60.35
N ASP A 984 -8.78 26.53 -60.02
CA ASP A 984 -7.97 26.26 -58.79
C ASP A 984 -7.83 27.42 -57.73
N GLN A 985 -7.73 27.27 -56.39
CA GLN A 985 -7.10 26.23 -55.54
C GLN A 985 -7.62 26.08 -54.08
N VAL A 986 -7.24 24.92 -53.54
CA VAL A 986 -7.06 24.36 -52.18
C VAL A 986 -6.58 25.30 -51.03
N VAL A 987 -6.91 24.93 -49.76
CA VAL A 987 -6.07 24.90 -48.51
C VAL A 987 -6.75 25.44 -47.21
N ALA A 988 -7.05 24.50 -46.30
CA ALA A 988 -6.97 24.49 -44.82
C ALA A 988 -7.75 25.42 -43.84
N ASP A 989 -7.92 24.84 -42.63
CA ASP A 989 -7.95 25.40 -41.27
C ASP A 989 -9.18 26.08 -40.59
N VAL A 990 -9.73 25.32 -39.61
CA VAL A 990 -9.90 25.68 -38.18
C VAL A 990 -11.11 26.52 -37.69
N ALA A 991 -11.67 26.04 -36.56
CA ALA A 991 -12.40 26.73 -35.48
C ALA A 991 -13.94 26.91 -35.50
N LYS A 992 -14.56 26.25 -34.50
CA LYS A 992 -15.43 26.82 -33.43
C LYS A 992 -16.97 26.90 -33.55
N ASP A 993 -17.57 26.42 -32.46
CA ASP A 993 -18.68 26.98 -31.65
C ASP A 993 -19.97 27.47 -32.36
N ASN A 994 -21.09 26.79 -32.10
CA ASN A 994 -21.99 27.21 -31.01
C ASN A 994 -23.17 26.23 -30.73
N ALA A 995 -23.86 26.48 -29.61
CA ALA A 995 -25.17 25.91 -29.24
C ALA A 995 -26.31 26.48 -30.16
N SER A 996 -27.60 26.15 -30.05
CA SER A 996 -28.45 25.93 -28.85
C SER A 996 -29.80 25.28 -29.21
N ASP A 997 -30.52 24.83 -28.18
CA ASP A 997 -32.00 24.71 -28.04
C ASP A 997 -32.85 24.02 -29.14
N GLY A 998 -33.91 23.27 -28.80
CA GLY A 998 -34.60 23.16 -27.51
C GLY A 998 -35.68 22.05 -27.48
N PRO A 999 -36.55 22.03 -26.46
CA PRO A 999 -37.11 20.79 -25.93
C PRO A 999 -38.53 20.42 -26.43
N LYS A 1000 -38.96 19.21 -26.10
CA LYS A 1000 -40.39 18.92 -25.83
C LYS A 1000 -40.60 17.78 -24.83
N GLN A 1001 -41.62 17.95 -24.01
CA GLN A 1001 -42.18 16.96 -23.07
C GLN A 1001 -43.27 16.16 -23.78
N ASP A 1002 -43.55 14.94 -23.34
CA ASP A 1002 -44.82 14.59 -22.67
C ASP A 1002 -44.87 13.08 -22.33
N ALA A 1003 -45.91 12.63 -21.62
CA ALA A 1003 -45.86 11.40 -20.84
C ALA A 1003 -47.06 10.44 -21.01
N LYS A 1004 -46.79 9.18 -20.64
CA LYS A 1004 -47.74 8.17 -20.12
C LYS A 1004 -48.64 7.46 -21.17
N PRO A 1005 -49.34 6.35 -20.80
CA PRO A 1005 -48.90 5.03 -21.27
C PRO A 1005 -49.97 4.25 -22.04
N GLY A 1006 -49.65 3.02 -22.48
CA GLY A 1006 -50.62 2.08 -23.05
C GLY A 1006 -50.32 0.62 -22.70
N ASP A 1007 -51.37 -0.12 -22.34
CA ASP A 1007 -51.33 -1.56 -22.08
C ASP A 1007 -51.26 -2.39 -23.38
N GLY A 1008 -50.71 -3.59 -23.31
CA GLY A 1008 -50.69 -4.54 -24.42
C GLY A 1008 -50.28 -5.94 -23.95
N ALA A 1009 -51.19 -6.92 -24.06
CA ALA A 1009 -51.03 -8.24 -23.47
C ALA A 1009 -50.96 -9.38 -24.51
N ALA A 1010 -50.31 -10.47 -24.09
CA ALA A 1010 -50.36 -11.83 -24.63
C ALA A 1010 -49.80 -12.09 -26.05
N GLY A 1011 -48.98 -13.14 -26.15
CA GLY A 1011 -48.46 -13.70 -27.40
C GLY A 1011 -47.82 -15.07 -27.15
N THR A 1012 -48.63 -16.12 -27.17
CA THR A 1012 -48.17 -17.51 -26.99
C THR A 1012 -47.55 -18.06 -28.27
N GLY A 1013 -46.40 -18.71 -28.17
CA GLY A 1013 -45.78 -19.46 -29.26
C GLY A 1013 -45.09 -20.71 -28.72
N GLN A 1014 -45.53 -21.88 -29.19
CA GLN A 1014 -45.01 -23.20 -28.80
C GLN A 1014 -44.51 -23.96 -30.03
N ASP A 1015 -43.76 -25.04 -29.77
CA ASP A 1015 -43.51 -26.19 -30.64
C ASP A 1015 -42.60 -26.01 -31.88
N ALA A 1016 -41.37 -26.54 -31.76
CA ALA A 1016 -40.78 -27.42 -32.76
C ALA A 1016 -39.83 -28.43 -32.08
N ALA A 1017 -39.95 -29.71 -32.43
CA ALA A 1017 -39.02 -30.80 -32.11
C ALA A 1017 -38.64 -31.49 -33.46
N ALA A 1018 -37.80 -32.53 -33.60
CA ALA A 1018 -37.17 -33.47 -32.66
C ALA A 1018 -35.94 -34.16 -33.35
N HIS A 1019 -35.32 -35.14 -32.66
CA HIS A 1019 -34.35 -36.14 -33.17
C HIS A 1019 -32.91 -35.65 -33.51
N LEU A 1020 -31.86 -36.49 -33.46
CA LEU A 1020 -31.79 -37.96 -33.32
C LEU A 1020 -30.67 -38.44 -32.35
N ASP A 1021 -30.71 -39.72 -31.98
CA ASP A 1021 -29.86 -40.45 -31.02
C ASP A 1021 -28.33 -40.50 -31.27
N ALA A 1022 -27.58 -40.67 -30.18
CA ALA A 1022 -26.76 -41.87 -29.94
C ALA A 1022 -26.44 -42.07 -28.44
N GLN A 1023 -26.54 -43.31 -27.93
CA GLN A 1023 -26.06 -43.73 -26.60
C GLN A 1023 -25.05 -44.89 -26.72
N LEU A 1024 -24.18 -45.03 -25.70
CA LEU A 1024 -23.57 -46.25 -25.10
C LEU A 1024 -22.51 -45.72 -24.10
N GLN A 1025 -22.64 -45.79 -22.76
CA GLN A 1025 -22.82 -46.89 -21.78
C GLN A 1025 -21.59 -47.77 -21.51
N ASP A 1026 -21.43 -48.06 -20.21
CA ASP A 1026 -20.39 -48.80 -19.46
C ASP A 1026 -19.16 -47.97 -19.04
N GLY A 1027 -18.58 -48.04 -17.83
CA GLY A 1027 -18.57 -49.06 -16.75
C GLY A 1027 -17.10 -49.31 -16.35
N ALA A 1028 -16.64 -49.54 -15.12
CA ALA A 1028 -17.26 -49.65 -13.79
C ALA A 1028 -16.26 -49.13 -12.70
N ALA A 1029 -16.37 -49.54 -11.43
CA ALA A 1029 -15.66 -48.95 -10.28
C ALA A 1029 -14.72 -49.90 -9.47
N GLY A 1030 -13.83 -49.29 -8.67
CA GLY A 1030 -12.99 -49.92 -7.63
C GLY A 1030 -11.55 -50.27 -8.05
N SER A 1031 -10.59 -50.55 -7.15
CA SER A 1031 -10.44 -50.20 -5.72
C SER A 1031 -9.02 -50.59 -5.22
N ASP A 1032 -8.66 -50.15 -4.01
CA ASP A 1032 -7.65 -50.74 -3.09
C ASP A 1032 -6.11 -50.69 -3.34
N GLN A 1033 -5.44 -50.09 -2.35
CA GLN A 1033 -4.26 -50.58 -1.59
C GLN A 1033 -2.82 -50.57 -2.16
N ALA A 1034 -1.91 -50.13 -1.27
CA ALA A 1034 -0.44 -50.30 -1.26
C ALA A 1034 -0.07 -51.47 -0.30
N PRO A 1035 1.20 -51.81 0.06
CA PRO A 1035 2.49 -51.11 -0.16
C PRO A 1035 3.72 -52.02 -0.49
N ALA A 1036 4.94 -51.47 -0.30
CA ALA A 1036 6.26 -52.15 -0.18
C ALA A 1036 6.89 -52.73 -1.48
N SER A 1037 8.22 -52.92 -1.64
CA SER A 1037 9.44 -52.37 -0.99
C SER A 1037 10.71 -52.86 -1.76
N SER A 1038 11.92 -52.40 -1.38
CA SER A 1038 13.27 -52.92 -1.76
C SER A 1038 13.69 -52.86 -3.24
N ASP A 1039 14.97 -52.79 -3.63
CA ASP A 1039 16.24 -52.33 -3.01
C ASP A 1039 17.30 -52.20 -4.16
N ASP A 1040 18.37 -51.41 -4.00
CA ASP A 1040 19.78 -51.90 -3.93
C ASP A 1040 20.88 -50.81 -4.12
N GLY A 1041 22.02 -50.98 -3.44
CA GLY A 1041 23.33 -50.35 -3.72
C GLY A 1041 23.58 -48.87 -3.31
N GLY A 1042 24.68 -48.49 -2.64
CA GLY A 1042 25.73 -49.30 -2.00
C GLY A 1042 27.00 -48.53 -1.59
N CYS A 1043 27.75 -49.07 -0.62
CA CYS A 1043 29.15 -48.76 -0.25
C CYS A 1043 29.50 -47.43 0.49
N ALA A 1044 29.68 -47.58 1.80
CA ALA A 1044 30.22 -46.62 2.77
C ALA A 1044 31.72 -46.26 2.63
N CYS A 1045 32.17 -45.21 3.35
CA CYS A 1045 33.23 -45.36 4.37
C CYS A 1045 33.23 -44.22 5.42
N ARG A 1046 34.20 -44.21 6.36
CA ARG A 1046 34.14 -43.46 7.65
C ARG A 1046 35.37 -42.56 7.96
N THR A 1047 35.10 -41.50 8.73
CA THR A 1047 35.94 -40.82 9.77
C THR A 1047 37.32 -40.21 9.47
N SER A 1048 37.49 -38.94 9.89
CA SER A 1048 38.65 -38.49 10.69
C SER A 1048 38.34 -37.18 11.47
N GLN A 1049 38.91 -37.03 12.68
CA GLN A 1049 38.96 -35.78 13.47
C GLN A 1049 40.40 -35.23 13.51
N SER A 1050 40.60 -34.07 14.16
CA SER A 1050 41.89 -33.53 14.69
C SER A 1050 42.86 -32.91 13.65
N ASP A 1051 43.79 -32.01 13.99
CA ASP A 1051 44.05 -31.28 15.25
C ASP A 1051 44.86 -29.97 15.02
N ARG A 1052 44.85 -29.06 16.03
CA ARG A 1052 45.84 -28.04 16.45
C ARG A 1052 46.95 -27.44 15.54
N GLY A 1053 47.15 -26.12 15.69
CA GLY A 1053 48.44 -25.39 15.53
C GLY A 1053 48.25 -23.95 15.00
N ALA A 1054 48.55 -22.81 15.65
CA ALA A 1054 49.39 -22.39 16.80
C ALA A 1054 50.85 -21.97 16.46
N TRP A 1055 51.35 -20.89 17.14
CA TRP A 1055 52.60 -20.13 16.89
C TRP A 1055 52.53 -19.28 15.58
N GLY A 1056 53.01 -18.04 15.45
CA GLY A 1056 53.88 -17.15 16.26
C GLY A 1056 55.08 -16.68 15.39
N GLY A 1057 55.60 -15.45 15.36
CA GLY A 1057 55.34 -14.15 15.99
C GLY A 1057 56.43 -13.14 15.52
N TRP A 1058 56.59 -11.96 16.15
CA TRP A 1058 57.61 -10.91 15.85
C TRP A 1058 57.46 -10.18 14.48
N ALA A 1059 58.02 -8.99 14.19
CA ALA A 1059 58.31 -7.79 15.00
C ALA A 1059 58.72 -6.59 14.08
N ALA A 1060 58.85 -5.38 14.67
CA ALA A 1060 59.79 -4.31 14.31
C ALA A 1060 59.53 -3.32 13.13
N LEU A 1061 59.26 -2.05 13.52
CA LEU A 1061 60.04 -0.82 13.22
C LEU A 1061 59.85 0.03 11.93
N LEU A 1062 59.90 1.36 12.15
CA LEU A 1062 60.19 2.50 11.23
C LEU A 1062 59.09 2.94 10.22
N ALA A 1063 58.92 4.22 9.84
CA ALA A 1063 59.39 5.51 10.40
C ALA A 1063 58.69 6.75 9.73
N PHE A 1064 58.91 7.95 10.29
CA PHE A 1064 58.56 9.30 9.77
C PHE A 1064 57.04 9.64 9.65
N GLY A 1065 56.60 10.91 9.72
CA GLY A 1065 57.33 12.14 10.09
C GLY A 1065 56.52 13.45 10.00
N THR A 1066 56.45 14.21 11.10
CA THR A 1066 56.28 15.68 11.25
C THR A 1066 55.56 16.54 10.19
N LEU A 1067 54.53 17.28 10.62
CA LEU A 1067 54.38 18.77 10.62
C LEU A 1067 53.08 19.10 11.42
N LEU A 1068 53.10 19.93 12.48
CA LEU A 1068 52.92 21.40 12.51
C LEU A 1068 51.71 21.91 11.69
N ALA A 1069 50.89 22.86 12.17
CA ALA A 1069 51.16 23.87 13.20
C ALA A 1069 49.93 24.15 14.12
N ALA A 1070 50.14 24.97 15.16
CA ALA A 1070 49.10 25.40 16.09
C ALA A 1070 49.14 26.92 16.30
N ARG A 1071 48.00 27.55 16.65
CA ARG A 1071 47.98 28.66 17.63
C ARG A 1071 46.60 29.03 18.20
N ARG A 1072 46.68 29.53 19.44
CA ARG A 1072 45.66 30.18 20.29
C ARG A 1072 45.20 31.52 19.63
N SER A 1073 44.18 32.28 20.08
CA SER A 1073 43.74 32.47 21.47
C SER A 1073 42.48 33.35 21.69
N ARG A 1074 41.94 33.27 22.93
CA ARG A 1074 41.33 34.34 23.78
C ARG A 1074 39.82 34.65 23.71
N ARG A 1075 39.30 34.90 24.92
CA ARG A 1075 37.95 35.34 25.32
C ARG A 1075 37.64 36.79 24.92
N ARG A 1076 36.37 37.11 24.64
CA ARG A 1076 35.53 38.07 25.42
C ARG A 1076 34.13 38.26 24.80
N SER A 1077 33.10 38.35 25.66
CA SER A 1077 31.81 39.01 25.38
C SER A 1077 31.96 40.53 25.63
N PRO A 1078 31.06 41.42 25.12
CA PRO A 1078 29.74 41.61 25.75
C PRO A 1078 28.57 41.96 24.79
N HIS A 1079 27.42 42.31 25.39
CA HIS A 1079 26.13 42.70 24.81
C HIS A 1079 26.08 43.55 23.53
N GLY A 1080 25.06 43.31 22.70
CA GLY A 1080 24.52 44.22 21.69
C GLY A 1080 23.27 43.62 21.00
N ALA A 1081 22.20 44.40 20.87
CA ALA A 1081 20.92 44.06 20.19
C ALA A 1081 20.28 45.37 19.68
N PRO A 1082 19.18 45.38 18.87
CA PRO A 1082 18.44 44.29 18.21
C PRO A 1082 18.22 44.54 16.68
N SER A 1083 17.28 43.80 16.05
CA SER A 1083 16.68 44.03 14.70
C SER A 1083 17.57 43.62 13.48
N VAL A 1084 17.06 43.19 12.31
CA VAL A 1084 15.71 43.20 11.70
C VAL A 1084 15.48 41.93 10.82
N LEU A 1085 14.35 41.20 11.01
CA LEU A 1085 13.66 40.27 10.07
C LEU A 1085 14.43 39.09 9.40
N PRO A 1086 13.73 38.11 8.79
CA PRO A 1086 12.28 37.85 8.82
C PRO A 1086 11.85 36.93 9.98
#